data_AF-E0I6G8-F1
#
_entry.id   AF-E0I6G8-F1
#
_cell.length_a   1.000
_cell.length_b   1.000
_cell.length_c   1.000
_cell.angle_alpha   90.00
_cell.angle_beta   90.00
_cell.angle_gamma   90.00
#
_symmetry.space_group_name_H-M   'P 1'
#
loop_
_entity.id
_entity.type
_entity.pdbx_description
1 polymer ?
#
loop_
_entity_poly.entity_id
_entity_poly.type
_entity_poly.pdbx_seq_one_letter_code
_entity_poly.pdbx_strand_id
1 'polypeptide(L)'
;MDHKILNTMDYYKMIQKLAGHALTSLGKGVAEQLKPSSDLSFVKHSLQATDEAYKADRLKGTPPFRGIVDLTASLKRARIGGTLNPAELLEIAETIRSGRRVKKHVLQLHDDDPIPLLHDIADLLSEHKPTEDAIFACIDDNAEVMDQASPELASVRRELRNGESRIREKLEQMIRSSSVQKMLQDAIITLRNDRYVIPVKSEYRSNFGGIVHDQSSSGATMFIEPEVIVSMNNKLRELRANEEREIEKVLQKLTAIAAEVSDDLLADAEGLGMLDFAFAKARLAHELKATLPLMNDRGFLKLKRGRHPLLAADAVVPIDVELGNSFSTIIVTGPNTGGKTVSLKTIGLLSLMSMSGLFIPAEDGSQMCVFDAIYADIGDEQSIEQNLSTFSSHLTNIIRILNAMTPKSLVLLDELGAGTDPAEGSALAIAILEHIHRKGSRIVATTHYSELKAYAYNRNGVINASMEFDVATLSPTYRLLVGVPGRSNAFAIAERLGLSQQIIDHARGEVSEDDMRVENMIASLEEDRLSAETERQSAESLRRELEQLREKHAAEQQRFEEQRDKLLLKAQEEARAAVRKAKLEAEQIISDLRKLALEEGASVKEHKLIEARRKLDEASPELHKPKPAANRSGKSAKIGPGDEVRVYSLNQKGSVIELTGSEALVQLGIMKMKVSLDDLELLKSTEAAAKQQQPKQAASLKRTRDESAAMELDLRGASLDEALIEADRFLDEAFLAGFGRVHLIHGKGTGVLRNGIQDFLRRHKHVKNYRIGQYGEGGTGVTVAELH
;
A
#
# COMPACT_ATOMS: atom_id res chain seq x y z
N MET A 1 -23.48 0.29 21.12
CA MET A 1 -22.43 1.28 20.83
C MET A 1 -22.98 2.68 21.09
N ASP A 2 -22.20 3.59 21.69
CA ASP A 2 -22.66 4.95 22.10
C ASP A 2 -22.93 5.84 20.87
N HIS A 3 -24.13 6.41 20.71
CA HIS A 3 -24.43 7.31 19.59
C HIS A 3 -23.53 8.57 19.56
N LYS A 4 -23.00 8.98 20.71
CA LYS A 4 -22.07 10.12 20.80
C LYS A 4 -20.81 9.90 19.95
N ILE A 5 -20.28 8.67 19.91
CA ILE A 5 -19.04 8.38 19.14
C ILE A 5 -19.22 8.59 17.64
N LEU A 6 -20.40 8.24 17.10
CA LEU A 6 -20.69 8.37 15.67
C LEU A 6 -20.72 9.83 15.24
N ASN A 7 -21.16 10.73 16.12
CA ASN A 7 -21.08 12.17 15.90
C ASN A 7 -19.65 12.69 16.06
N THR A 8 -18.97 12.35 17.16
CA THR A 8 -17.61 12.84 17.46
C THR A 8 -16.58 12.42 16.40
N MET A 9 -16.75 11.24 15.81
CA MET A 9 -15.89 10.71 14.74
C MET A 9 -16.34 11.12 13.32
N ASP A 10 -17.36 11.97 13.18
CA ASP A 10 -17.90 12.39 11.88
C ASP A 10 -18.41 11.19 11.01
N TYR A 11 -18.80 10.08 11.64
CA TYR A 11 -19.22 8.86 10.95
C TYR A 11 -20.46 9.07 10.07
N TYR A 12 -21.43 9.89 10.51
CA TYR A 12 -22.61 10.19 9.69
C TYR A 12 -22.27 10.93 8.40
N LYS A 13 -21.17 11.70 8.35
CA LYS A 13 -20.69 12.29 7.09
C LYS A 13 -20.20 11.21 6.13
N MET A 14 -19.57 10.15 6.64
CA MET A 14 -19.22 8.98 5.83
C MET A 14 -20.44 8.22 5.34
N ILE A 15 -21.48 8.08 6.16
CA ILE A 15 -22.76 7.48 5.74
C ILE A 15 -23.45 8.31 4.65
N GLN A 16 -23.47 9.63 4.79
CA GLN A 16 -23.99 10.51 3.73
C GLN A 16 -23.20 10.36 2.43
N LYS A 17 -21.86 10.25 2.52
CA LYS A 17 -21.01 9.99 1.36
C LYS A 17 -21.31 8.64 0.71
N LEU A 18 -21.49 7.58 1.49
CA LEU A 18 -21.91 6.26 1.02
C LEU A 18 -23.29 6.29 0.34
N ALA A 19 -24.26 6.96 0.98
CA ALA A 19 -25.61 7.12 0.46
C ALA A 19 -25.64 7.88 -0.88
N GLY A 20 -24.71 8.82 -1.08
CA GLY A 20 -24.51 9.52 -2.35
C GLY A 20 -23.97 8.62 -3.49
N HIS A 21 -23.40 7.46 -3.15
CA HIS A 21 -22.97 6.46 -4.13
C HIS A 21 -24.05 5.43 -4.46
N ALA A 22 -25.19 5.37 -3.76
CA ALA A 22 -26.29 4.49 -4.11
C ALA A 22 -27.03 5.02 -5.36
N LEU A 23 -27.40 4.12 -6.29
CA LEU A 23 -28.09 4.50 -7.53
C LEU A 23 -29.61 4.46 -7.38
N THR A 24 -30.11 3.78 -6.36
CA THR A 24 -31.54 3.60 -6.09
C THR A 24 -31.91 4.21 -4.73
N SER A 25 -33.18 4.59 -4.56
CA SER A 25 -33.71 5.02 -3.26
C SER A 25 -33.64 3.89 -2.21
N LEU A 26 -33.79 2.63 -2.64
CA LEU A 26 -33.73 1.45 -1.80
C LEU A 26 -32.32 1.24 -1.23
N GLY A 27 -31.30 1.21 -2.09
CA GLY A 27 -29.90 1.11 -1.66
C GLY A 27 -29.46 2.29 -0.79
N LYS A 28 -29.95 3.50 -1.10
CA LYS A 28 -29.73 4.69 -0.28
C LYS A 28 -30.33 4.53 1.13
N GLY A 29 -31.56 4.03 1.23
CA GLY A 29 -32.22 3.77 2.51
C GLY A 29 -31.47 2.75 3.37
N VAL A 30 -30.92 1.69 2.75
CA VAL A 30 -30.05 0.72 3.44
C VAL A 30 -28.76 1.37 3.92
N ALA A 31 -28.12 2.20 3.08
CA ALA A 31 -26.89 2.90 3.44
C ALA A 31 -27.07 3.84 4.65
N GLU A 32 -28.17 4.60 4.69
CA GLU A 32 -28.46 5.56 5.76
C GLU A 32 -28.69 4.90 7.12
N GLN A 33 -29.11 3.63 7.13
CA GLN A 33 -29.33 2.84 8.34
C GLN A 33 -28.09 2.09 8.83
N LEU A 34 -26.98 2.14 8.08
CA LEU A 34 -25.76 1.38 8.37
C LEU A 34 -25.12 1.80 9.71
N LYS A 35 -24.96 0.81 10.58
CA LYS A 35 -24.31 0.98 11.90
C LYS A 35 -23.13 0.01 12.06
N PRO A 36 -22.09 0.39 12.82
CA PRO A 36 -21.01 -0.52 13.16
C PRO A 36 -21.51 -1.69 14.02
N SER A 37 -20.98 -2.88 13.76
CA SER A 37 -21.26 -4.10 14.52
C SER A 37 -20.05 -4.53 15.34
N SER A 38 -20.30 -5.09 16.53
CA SER A 38 -19.29 -5.68 17.41
C SER A 38 -19.13 -7.21 17.20
N ASP A 39 -19.84 -7.80 16.23
CA ASP A 39 -19.69 -9.22 15.85
C ASP A 39 -18.71 -9.38 14.68
N LEU A 40 -17.59 -10.07 14.94
CA LEU A 40 -16.57 -10.35 13.93
C LEU A 40 -17.10 -11.14 12.73
N SER A 41 -18.03 -12.07 12.94
CA SER A 41 -18.56 -12.92 11.87
C SER A 41 -19.40 -12.10 10.90
N PHE A 42 -20.32 -11.29 11.45
CA PHE A 42 -21.10 -10.33 10.68
C PHE A 42 -20.22 -9.33 9.91
N VAL A 43 -19.20 -8.76 10.57
CA VAL A 43 -18.32 -7.77 9.93
C VAL A 43 -17.53 -8.40 8.78
N LYS A 44 -16.98 -9.61 8.97
CA LYS A 44 -16.29 -10.35 7.89
C LYS A 44 -17.22 -10.62 6.71
N HIS A 45 -18.45 -11.05 6.99
CA HIS A 45 -19.44 -11.31 5.94
C HIS A 45 -19.81 -10.03 5.18
N SER A 46 -20.01 -8.91 5.89
CA SER A 46 -20.31 -7.61 5.27
C SER A 46 -19.14 -7.06 4.43
N LEU A 47 -17.89 -7.24 4.90
CA LEU A 47 -16.69 -6.92 4.13
C LEU A 47 -16.52 -7.81 2.89
N GLN A 48 -16.85 -9.10 3.00
CA GLN A 48 -16.81 -10.03 1.87
C GLN A 48 -17.81 -9.60 0.78
N ALA A 49 -19.04 -9.21 1.15
CA ALA A 49 -20.00 -8.67 0.19
C ALA A 49 -19.48 -7.39 -0.49
N THR A 50 -18.76 -6.53 0.24
CA THR A 50 -18.09 -5.36 -0.33
C THR A 50 -16.97 -5.76 -1.30
N ASP A 51 -16.17 -6.77 -0.96
CA ASP A 51 -15.07 -7.27 -1.80
C ASP A 51 -15.58 -7.90 -3.11
N GLU A 52 -16.65 -8.68 -3.04
CA GLU A 52 -17.33 -9.22 -4.23
C GLU A 52 -17.83 -8.09 -5.14
N ALA A 53 -18.50 -7.08 -4.58
CA ALA A 53 -18.96 -5.93 -5.34
C ALA A 53 -17.80 -5.11 -5.92
N TYR A 54 -16.72 -4.92 -5.17
CA TYR A 54 -15.53 -4.21 -5.60
C TYR A 54 -14.81 -4.90 -6.77
N LYS A 55 -14.70 -6.23 -6.71
CA LYS A 55 -14.16 -7.04 -7.81
C LYS A 55 -15.06 -6.96 -9.05
N ALA A 56 -16.37 -7.12 -8.87
CA ALA A 56 -17.36 -7.06 -9.94
C ALA A 56 -17.33 -5.71 -10.68
N ASP A 57 -17.38 -4.60 -9.94
CA ASP A 57 -17.37 -3.24 -10.49
C ASP A 57 -16.07 -2.97 -11.27
N ARG A 58 -14.92 -3.45 -10.76
CA ARG A 58 -13.63 -3.32 -11.45
C ARG A 58 -13.55 -4.08 -12.77
N LEU A 59 -14.17 -5.25 -12.87
CA LEU A 59 -14.03 -6.17 -14.01
C LEU A 59 -15.02 -5.89 -15.15
N LYS A 60 -16.31 -5.72 -14.84
CA LYS A 60 -17.36 -5.49 -15.86
C LYS A 60 -18.19 -4.23 -15.66
N GLY A 61 -17.85 -3.41 -14.66
CA GLY A 61 -18.58 -2.20 -14.33
C GLY A 61 -19.84 -2.44 -13.52
N THR A 62 -20.58 -1.37 -13.28
CA THR A 62 -21.75 -1.38 -12.41
C THR A 62 -22.98 -2.01 -13.08
N PRO A 63 -23.77 -2.84 -12.37
CA PRO A 63 -25.05 -3.33 -12.87
C PRO A 63 -26.03 -2.19 -13.23
N PRO A 64 -26.95 -2.41 -14.18
CA PRO A 64 -27.89 -1.37 -14.61
C PRO A 64 -29.04 -1.20 -13.60
N PHE A 65 -28.83 -0.41 -12.55
CA PHE A 65 -29.84 -0.11 -11.53
C PHE A 65 -30.86 0.99 -11.92
N ARG A 66 -30.72 1.57 -13.12
CA ARG A 66 -31.60 2.66 -13.59
C ARG A 66 -33.03 2.18 -13.78
N GLY A 67 -34.00 2.91 -13.22
CA GLY A 67 -35.44 2.60 -13.33
C GLY A 67 -35.99 1.78 -12.15
N ILE A 68 -35.16 1.46 -11.16
CA ILE A 68 -35.59 0.80 -9.92
C ILE A 68 -36.06 1.88 -8.94
N VAL A 69 -37.29 1.72 -8.45
CA VAL A 69 -37.90 2.61 -7.45
C VAL A 69 -38.47 1.82 -6.29
N ASP A 70 -38.80 2.51 -5.19
CA ASP A 70 -39.46 1.88 -4.05
C ASP A 70 -40.95 1.67 -4.33
N LEU A 71 -41.33 0.42 -4.58
CA LEU A 71 -42.70 0.01 -4.90
C LEU A 71 -43.56 -0.25 -3.66
N THR A 72 -43.02 -0.10 -2.44
CA THR A 72 -43.68 -0.53 -1.20
C THR A 72 -45.08 0.09 -1.03
N ALA A 73 -45.22 1.39 -1.30
CA ALA A 73 -46.48 2.09 -1.16
C ALA A 73 -47.52 1.63 -2.22
N SER A 74 -47.11 1.55 -3.48
CA SER A 74 -47.96 1.14 -4.60
C SER A 74 -48.43 -0.31 -4.44
N LEU A 75 -47.53 -1.24 -4.12
CA LEU A 75 -47.87 -2.65 -3.94
C LEU A 75 -48.79 -2.89 -2.74
N LYS A 76 -48.57 -2.20 -1.61
CA LYS A 76 -49.49 -2.26 -0.46
C LYS A 76 -50.89 -1.78 -0.82
N ARG A 77 -51.00 -0.72 -1.64
CA ARG A 77 -52.30 -0.21 -2.09
C ARG A 77 -53.00 -1.17 -3.06
N ALA A 78 -52.25 -1.75 -3.99
CA ALA A 78 -52.77 -2.77 -4.90
C ALA A 78 -53.32 -4.00 -4.14
N ARG A 79 -52.62 -4.45 -3.09
CA ARG A 79 -53.04 -5.59 -2.25
C ARG A 79 -54.37 -5.39 -1.53
N ILE A 80 -54.67 -4.17 -1.09
CA ILE A 80 -55.94 -3.85 -0.41
C ILE A 80 -57.07 -3.50 -1.39
N GLY A 81 -56.86 -3.71 -2.70
CA GLY A 81 -57.86 -3.49 -3.74
C GLY A 81 -57.95 -2.05 -4.25
N GLY A 82 -56.96 -1.20 -3.97
CA GLY A 82 -56.90 0.15 -4.54
C GLY A 82 -56.30 0.15 -5.95
N THR A 83 -56.86 0.94 -6.86
CA THR A 83 -56.38 1.07 -8.25
C THR A 83 -55.07 1.87 -8.30
N LEU A 84 -54.12 1.43 -9.13
CA LEU A 84 -52.89 2.16 -9.43
C LEU A 84 -53.07 3.08 -10.63
N ASN A 85 -52.38 4.21 -10.61
CA ASN A 85 -52.33 5.11 -11.76
C ASN A 85 -51.33 4.59 -12.82
N PRO A 86 -51.35 5.13 -14.05
CA PRO A 86 -50.45 4.68 -15.10
C PRO A 86 -48.95 4.81 -14.76
N ALA A 87 -48.56 5.86 -14.05
CA ALA A 87 -47.16 6.10 -13.69
C ALA A 87 -46.63 5.06 -12.69
N GLU A 88 -47.43 4.71 -11.67
CA GLU A 88 -47.08 3.67 -10.69
C GLU A 88 -46.99 2.29 -11.35
N LEU A 89 -47.88 1.99 -12.30
CA LEU A 89 -47.80 0.73 -13.07
C LEU A 89 -46.54 0.69 -13.95
N LEU A 90 -46.22 1.81 -14.61
CA LEU A 90 -45.00 1.92 -15.40
C LEU A 90 -43.75 1.72 -14.52
N GLU A 91 -43.69 2.36 -13.35
CA GLU A 91 -42.63 2.18 -12.36
C GLU A 91 -42.47 0.71 -11.92
N ILE A 92 -43.57 -0.03 -11.74
CA ILE A 92 -43.54 -1.47 -11.44
C ILE A 92 -42.89 -2.23 -12.61
N ALA A 93 -43.34 -2.00 -13.84
CA ALA A 93 -42.80 -2.68 -15.02
C ALA A 93 -41.32 -2.35 -15.26
N GLU A 94 -40.92 -1.09 -15.07
CA GLU A 94 -39.53 -0.66 -15.17
C GLU A 94 -38.63 -1.29 -14.11
N THR A 95 -39.14 -1.42 -12.88
CA THR A 95 -38.42 -2.07 -11.77
C THR A 95 -38.25 -3.56 -12.05
N ILE A 96 -39.29 -4.27 -12.52
CA ILE A 96 -39.20 -5.69 -12.92
C ILE A 96 -38.15 -5.87 -14.03
N ARG A 97 -38.24 -5.05 -15.10
CA ARG A 97 -37.32 -5.07 -16.23
C ARG A 97 -35.88 -4.86 -15.79
N SER A 98 -35.66 -3.91 -14.90
CA SER A 98 -34.33 -3.55 -14.39
C SER A 98 -33.80 -4.62 -13.44
N GLY A 99 -34.65 -5.18 -12.56
CA GLY A 99 -34.31 -6.30 -11.69
C GLY A 99 -33.84 -7.54 -12.46
N ARG A 100 -34.56 -7.92 -13.53
CA ARG A 100 -34.12 -8.98 -14.47
C ARG A 100 -32.74 -8.71 -15.06
N ARG A 101 -32.45 -7.46 -15.45
CA ARG A 101 -31.16 -7.06 -16.03
C ARG A 101 -30.04 -7.13 -14.98
N VAL A 102 -30.30 -6.67 -13.75
CA VAL A 102 -29.37 -6.78 -12.63
C VAL A 102 -29.09 -8.25 -12.32
N LYS A 103 -30.13 -9.09 -12.19
CA LYS A 103 -30.01 -10.54 -11.99
C LYS A 103 -29.09 -11.16 -13.05
N LYS A 104 -29.42 -10.96 -14.33
CA LYS A 104 -28.62 -11.50 -15.44
C LYS A 104 -27.16 -11.04 -15.38
N HIS A 105 -26.92 -9.77 -15.07
CA HIS A 105 -25.57 -9.22 -15.00
C HIS A 105 -24.75 -9.85 -13.86
N VAL A 106 -25.33 -10.00 -12.66
CA VAL A 106 -24.66 -10.61 -11.51
C VAL A 106 -24.39 -12.10 -11.72
N LEU A 107 -25.33 -12.86 -12.30
CA LEU A 107 -25.12 -14.27 -12.63
C LEU A 107 -23.98 -14.45 -13.65
N GLN A 108 -23.96 -13.64 -14.71
CA GLN A 108 -22.87 -13.65 -15.71
C GLN A 108 -21.52 -13.20 -15.15
N LEU A 109 -21.51 -12.43 -14.08
CA LEU A 109 -20.28 -12.07 -13.37
C LEU A 109 -19.77 -13.26 -12.56
N HIS A 110 -20.66 -13.94 -11.84
CA HIS A 110 -20.33 -15.10 -11.03
C HIS A 110 -19.70 -16.24 -11.84
N ASP A 111 -20.19 -16.48 -13.05
CA ASP A 111 -19.66 -17.49 -13.97
C ASP A 111 -18.19 -17.25 -14.36
N ASP A 112 -17.79 -15.97 -14.47
CA ASP A 112 -16.42 -15.58 -14.84
C ASP A 112 -15.50 -15.48 -13.61
N ASP A 113 -15.99 -14.85 -12.53
CA ASP A 113 -15.28 -14.63 -11.28
C ASP A 113 -16.23 -14.86 -10.09
N PRO A 114 -15.94 -15.83 -9.19
CA PRO A 114 -16.86 -16.20 -8.12
C PRO A 114 -17.22 -15.05 -7.17
N ILE A 115 -18.51 -14.70 -7.14
CA ILE A 115 -19.15 -13.73 -6.23
C ILE A 115 -20.38 -14.36 -5.54
N PRO A 116 -20.20 -15.35 -4.66
CA PRO A 116 -21.31 -16.16 -4.13
C PRO A 116 -22.35 -15.37 -3.33
N LEU A 117 -21.95 -14.38 -2.52
CA LEU A 117 -22.91 -13.63 -1.70
C LEU A 117 -23.83 -12.76 -2.55
N LEU A 118 -23.28 -12.10 -3.56
CA LEU A 118 -24.09 -11.30 -4.49
C LEU A 118 -24.93 -12.20 -5.39
N HIS A 119 -24.38 -13.35 -5.81
CA HIS A 119 -25.11 -14.36 -6.56
C HIS A 119 -26.34 -14.85 -5.79
N ASP A 120 -26.20 -15.21 -4.50
CA ASP A 120 -27.29 -15.74 -3.70
C ASP A 120 -28.45 -14.74 -3.56
N ILE A 121 -28.14 -13.44 -3.47
CA ILE A 121 -29.16 -12.38 -3.47
C ILE A 121 -29.80 -12.26 -4.86
N ALA A 122 -29.00 -12.27 -5.93
CA ALA A 122 -29.49 -12.11 -7.30
C ALA A 122 -30.31 -13.30 -7.79
N ASP A 123 -29.99 -14.53 -7.37
CA ASP A 123 -30.68 -15.75 -7.78
C ASP A 123 -32.12 -15.80 -7.25
N LEU A 124 -32.35 -15.24 -6.05
CA LEU A 124 -33.68 -15.09 -5.45
C LEU A 124 -34.57 -14.07 -6.15
N LEU A 125 -34.01 -13.16 -6.97
CA LEU A 125 -34.79 -12.16 -7.68
C LEU A 125 -35.76 -12.81 -8.67
N SER A 126 -37.03 -12.43 -8.60
CA SER A 126 -38.06 -12.91 -9.51
C SER A 126 -37.91 -12.27 -10.90
N GLU A 127 -38.48 -12.92 -11.93
CA GLU A 127 -38.45 -12.37 -13.29
C GLU A 127 -39.76 -11.70 -13.73
N HIS A 128 -40.93 -12.16 -13.26
CA HIS A 128 -42.28 -11.72 -13.66
C HIS A 128 -42.45 -11.06 -15.04
N LYS A 129 -41.83 -11.63 -16.08
CA LYS A 129 -41.89 -11.11 -17.46
C LYS A 129 -43.33 -10.95 -17.98
N PRO A 130 -44.29 -11.86 -17.68
CA PRO A 130 -45.67 -11.67 -18.10
C PRO A 130 -46.31 -10.38 -17.56
N THR A 131 -45.97 -9.97 -16.33
CA THR A 131 -46.46 -8.72 -15.72
C THR A 131 -45.81 -7.51 -16.39
N GLU A 132 -44.50 -7.56 -16.62
CA GLU A 132 -43.75 -6.55 -17.39
C GLU A 132 -44.38 -6.33 -18.78
N ASP A 133 -44.54 -7.41 -19.56
CA ASP A 133 -45.06 -7.38 -20.92
C ASP A 133 -46.53 -6.90 -20.95
N ALA A 134 -47.35 -7.28 -19.97
CA ALA A 134 -48.75 -6.84 -19.87
C ALA A 134 -48.88 -5.33 -19.64
N ILE A 135 -48.01 -4.75 -18.82
CA ILE A 135 -48.02 -3.31 -18.54
C ILE A 135 -47.50 -2.53 -19.77
N PHE A 136 -46.36 -2.91 -20.34
CA PHE A 136 -45.81 -2.23 -21.52
C PHE A 136 -46.66 -2.36 -22.78
N ALA A 137 -47.53 -3.38 -22.87
CA ALA A 137 -48.50 -3.48 -23.97
C ALA A 137 -49.65 -2.47 -23.84
N CYS A 138 -49.93 -1.97 -22.63
CA CYS A 138 -51.06 -1.11 -22.34
C CYS A 138 -50.68 0.35 -22.06
N ILE A 139 -49.46 0.60 -21.56
CA ILE A 139 -49.00 1.93 -21.11
C ILE A 139 -47.71 2.28 -21.86
N ASP A 140 -47.63 3.50 -22.37
CA ASP A 140 -46.45 4.00 -23.07
C ASP A 140 -45.41 4.66 -22.14
N ASP A 141 -44.29 5.12 -22.72
CA ASP A 141 -43.19 5.77 -21.98
C ASP A 141 -43.59 7.11 -21.33
N ASN A 142 -44.72 7.72 -21.73
CA ASN A 142 -45.24 8.96 -21.13
C ASN A 142 -46.24 8.68 -19.99
N ALA A 143 -46.40 7.41 -19.60
CA ALA A 143 -47.42 6.95 -18.66
C ALA A 143 -48.86 7.24 -19.17
N GLU A 144 -49.09 7.17 -20.48
CA GLU A 144 -50.42 7.23 -21.06
C GLU A 144 -50.92 5.84 -21.46
N VAL A 145 -52.21 5.58 -21.24
CA VAL A 145 -52.83 4.32 -21.66
C VAL A 145 -52.99 4.34 -23.18
N MET A 146 -52.42 3.34 -23.85
CA MET A 146 -52.38 3.22 -25.30
C MET A 146 -53.76 2.84 -25.90
N ASP A 147 -54.01 3.26 -27.15
CA ASP A 147 -55.23 2.90 -27.88
C ASP A 147 -55.44 1.37 -27.93
N GLN A 148 -54.36 0.60 -28.02
CA GLN A 148 -54.38 -0.87 -28.13
C GLN A 148 -54.58 -1.59 -26.79
N ALA A 149 -54.67 -0.87 -25.67
CA ALA A 149 -54.81 -1.48 -24.35
C ALA A 149 -56.12 -2.28 -24.20
N SER A 150 -57.19 -1.86 -24.87
CA SER A 150 -58.38 -2.68 -25.10
C SER A 150 -59.02 -2.39 -26.47
N PRO A 151 -59.64 -3.39 -27.12
CA PRO A 151 -60.40 -3.17 -28.37
C PRO A 151 -61.50 -2.11 -28.22
N GLU A 152 -62.15 -2.08 -27.06
CA GLU A 152 -63.19 -1.12 -26.71
C GLU A 152 -62.62 0.31 -26.62
N LEU A 153 -61.48 0.50 -25.97
CA LEU A 153 -60.81 1.80 -25.88
C LEU A 153 -60.40 2.33 -27.25
N ALA A 154 -59.83 1.45 -28.09
CA ALA A 154 -59.49 1.79 -29.48
C ALA A 154 -60.72 2.27 -30.27
N SER A 155 -61.86 1.59 -30.10
CA SER A 155 -63.12 1.96 -30.75
C SER A 155 -63.63 3.32 -30.26
N VAL A 156 -63.68 3.53 -28.93
CA VAL A 156 -64.15 4.79 -28.33
C VAL A 156 -63.27 5.97 -28.76
N ARG A 157 -61.94 5.82 -28.73
CA ARG A 157 -61.01 6.88 -29.19
C ARG A 157 -61.14 7.17 -30.67
N ARG A 158 -61.38 6.16 -31.50
CA ARG A 158 -61.66 6.35 -32.92
C ARG A 158 -62.98 7.12 -33.14
N GLU A 159 -64.02 6.79 -32.39
CA GLU A 159 -65.29 7.51 -32.41
C GLU A 159 -65.14 8.96 -31.92
N LEU A 160 -64.36 9.20 -30.88
CA LEU A 160 -64.01 10.55 -30.41
C LEU A 160 -63.32 11.37 -31.49
N ARG A 161 -62.21 10.87 -32.06
CA ARG A 161 -61.47 11.57 -33.13
C ARG A 161 -62.37 11.88 -34.33
N ASN A 162 -63.21 10.92 -34.73
CA ASN A 162 -64.18 11.12 -35.82
C ASN A 162 -65.27 12.15 -35.45
N GLY A 163 -65.76 12.12 -34.21
CA GLY A 163 -66.75 13.06 -33.69
C GLY A 163 -66.20 14.48 -33.65
N GLU A 164 -64.98 14.67 -33.13
CA GLU A 164 -64.28 15.95 -33.08
C GLU A 164 -64.06 16.51 -34.48
N SER A 165 -63.60 15.68 -35.44
CA SER A 165 -63.44 16.10 -36.84
C SER A 165 -64.76 16.58 -37.45
N ARG A 166 -65.85 15.83 -37.24
CA ARG A 166 -67.18 16.19 -37.77
C ARG A 166 -67.73 17.49 -37.16
N ILE A 167 -67.54 17.70 -35.85
CA ILE A 167 -67.93 18.96 -35.18
C ILE A 167 -67.11 20.12 -35.76
N ARG A 168 -65.80 19.94 -35.91
CA ARG A 168 -64.90 20.96 -36.45
C ARG A 168 -65.28 21.33 -37.88
N GLU A 169 -65.52 20.36 -38.75
CA GLU A 169 -65.98 20.59 -40.13
C GLU A 169 -67.30 21.37 -40.18
N LYS A 170 -68.29 20.99 -39.35
CA LYS A 170 -69.58 21.68 -39.24
C LYS A 170 -69.41 23.14 -38.77
N LEU A 171 -68.58 23.36 -37.76
CA LEU A 171 -68.31 24.70 -37.24
C LEU A 171 -67.51 25.54 -38.23
N GLU A 172 -66.54 24.98 -38.94
CA GLU A 172 -65.79 25.68 -39.99
C GLU A 172 -66.70 26.09 -41.16
N GLN A 173 -67.61 25.21 -41.59
CA GLN A 173 -68.63 25.55 -42.59
C GLN A 173 -69.52 26.71 -42.11
N MET A 174 -69.91 26.71 -40.84
CA MET A 174 -70.73 27.76 -40.25
C MET A 174 -69.97 29.09 -40.16
N ILE A 175 -68.73 29.08 -39.68
CA ILE A 175 -67.85 30.26 -39.55
C ILE A 175 -67.50 30.87 -40.91
N ARG A 176 -67.43 30.07 -41.99
CA ARG A 176 -67.16 30.57 -43.36
C ARG A 176 -68.37 31.23 -44.03
N SER A 177 -69.57 31.09 -43.47
CA SER A 177 -70.76 31.69 -44.06
C SER A 177 -70.81 33.20 -43.79
N SER A 178 -71.08 33.99 -44.84
CA SER A 178 -70.98 35.46 -44.82
C SER A 178 -71.98 36.16 -43.89
N SER A 179 -73.09 35.48 -43.57
CA SER A 179 -74.08 35.94 -42.59
C SER A 179 -73.60 35.76 -41.16
N VAL A 180 -72.95 34.63 -40.86
CA VAL A 180 -72.46 34.29 -39.53
C VAL A 180 -71.22 35.11 -39.18
N GLN A 181 -70.28 35.33 -40.11
CA GLN A 181 -69.06 36.11 -39.85
C GLN A 181 -69.31 37.50 -39.26
N LYS A 182 -70.38 38.18 -39.67
CA LYS A 182 -70.74 39.52 -39.17
C LYS A 182 -71.14 39.50 -37.69
N MET A 183 -71.65 38.36 -37.22
CA MET A 183 -72.10 38.14 -35.84
C MET A 183 -70.96 37.70 -34.91
N LEU A 184 -69.85 37.22 -35.46
CA LEU A 184 -68.71 36.73 -34.70
C LEU A 184 -67.87 37.88 -34.15
N GLN A 185 -67.32 37.67 -32.95
CA GLN A 185 -66.24 38.51 -32.45
C GLN A 185 -64.92 38.10 -33.14
N ASP A 186 -64.59 36.80 -33.06
CA ASP A 186 -63.44 36.18 -33.71
C ASP A 186 -63.88 34.94 -34.49
N ALA A 187 -63.33 34.73 -35.69
CA ALA A 187 -63.63 33.58 -36.54
C ALA A 187 -62.84 32.32 -36.14
N ILE A 188 -62.87 31.98 -34.85
CA ILE A 188 -62.16 30.83 -34.28
C ILE A 188 -63.11 29.88 -33.57
N ILE A 189 -62.80 28.58 -33.63
CA ILE A 189 -63.46 27.57 -32.82
C ILE A 189 -62.73 27.53 -31.48
N THR A 190 -63.46 27.66 -30.37
CA THR A 190 -62.87 27.58 -29.02
C THR A 190 -63.55 26.50 -28.20
N LEU A 191 -62.87 26.06 -27.14
CA LEU A 191 -63.39 25.09 -26.18
C LEU A 191 -63.75 25.83 -24.88
N ARG A 192 -64.96 25.60 -24.37
CA ARG A 192 -65.43 26.10 -23.07
C ARG A 192 -66.18 25.00 -22.35
N ASN A 193 -65.79 24.72 -21.10
CA ASN A 193 -66.39 23.64 -20.29
C ASN A 193 -66.46 22.31 -21.06
N ASP A 194 -65.35 21.94 -21.73
CA ASP A 194 -65.22 20.75 -22.58
C ASP A 194 -66.12 20.69 -23.82
N ARG A 195 -66.71 21.82 -24.22
CA ARG A 195 -67.58 21.93 -25.39
C ARG A 195 -67.01 22.84 -26.45
N TYR A 196 -67.16 22.43 -27.71
CA TYR A 196 -66.87 23.31 -28.83
C TYR A 196 -67.93 24.42 -28.93
N VAL A 197 -67.45 25.66 -28.94
CA VAL A 197 -68.26 26.88 -28.95
C VAL A 197 -67.68 27.90 -29.92
N ILE A 198 -68.51 28.86 -30.31
CA ILE A 198 -68.13 29.99 -31.17
C ILE A 198 -68.29 31.30 -30.37
N PRO A 199 -67.31 32.21 -30.40
CA PRO A 199 -67.41 33.53 -29.78
C PRO A 199 -68.26 34.48 -30.64
N VAL A 200 -69.43 34.83 -30.12
CA VAL A 200 -70.43 35.69 -30.77
C VAL A 200 -70.53 37.02 -30.04
N LYS A 201 -70.67 38.13 -30.78
CA LYS A 201 -70.92 39.45 -30.19
C LYS A 201 -72.23 39.45 -29.41
N SER A 202 -72.23 40.06 -28.23
CA SER A 202 -73.40 40.05 -27.32
C SER A 202 -74.69 40.55 -27.98
N GLU A 203 -74.58 41.49 -28.91
CA GLU A 203 -75.69 42.09 -29.66
C GLU A 203 -76.45 41.08 -30.54
N TYR A 204 -75.77 40.02 -30.99
CA TYR A 204 -76.33 39.03 -31.92
C TYR A 204 -76.79 37.74 -31.23
N ARG A 205 -76.87 37.71 -29.90
CA ARG A 205 -77.30 36.53 -29.11
C ARG A 205 -78.59 35.90 -29.64
N SER A 206 -79.63 36.71 -29.82
CA SER A 206 -80.96 36.26 -30.23
C SER A 206 -81.01 35.78 -31.68
N ASN A 207 -80.08 36.24 -32.52
CA ASN A 207 -80.04 35.96 -33.96
C ASN A 207 -79.18 34.75 -34.31
N PHE A 208 -78.13 34.48 -33.52
CA PHE A 208 -77.21 33.38 -33.77
C PHE A 208 -77.80 32.02 -33.40
N GLY A 209 -78.59 31.97 -32.32
CA GLY A 209 -79.24 30.75 -31.82
C GLY A 209 -78.27 29.76 -31.15
N GLY A 210 -78.78 28.94 -30.23
CA GLY A 210 -77.99 27.95 -29.48
C GLY A 210 -77.88 28.22 -27.99
N ILE A 211 -76.97 27.51 -27.32
CA ILE A 211 -76.83 27.51 -25.86
C ILE A 211 -75.59 28.30 -25.46
N VAL A 212 -75.73 29.25 -24.53
CA VAL A 212 -74.60 30.03 -24.03
C VAL A 212 -73.93 29.30 -22.87
N HIS A 213 -72.64 29.01 -23.00
CA HIS A 213 -71.85 28.28 -22.00
C HIS A 213 -70.99 29.18 -21.13
N ASP A 214 -70.57 30.32 -21.66
CA ASP A 214 -69.67 31.25 -20.98
C ASP A 214 -69.79 32.66 -21.57
N GLN A 215 -69.30 33.66 -20.84
CA GLN A 215 -69.27 35.06 -21.24
C GLN A 215 -67.92 35.70 -20.91
N SER A 216 -67.42 36.59 -21.77
CA SER A 216 -66.18 37.32 -21.50
C SER A 216 -66.31 38.22 -20.27
N SER A 217 -65.18 38.51 -19.61
CA SER A 217 -65.13 39.40 -18.43
C SER A 217 -65.69 40.81 -18.69
N SER A 218 -65.56 41.32 -19.92
CA SER A 218 -66.16 42.58 -20.38
C SER A 218 -67.65 42.49 -20.76
N GLY A 219 -68.23 41.29 -20.77
CA GLY A 219 -69.60 41.03 -21.20
C GLY A 219 -69.85 41.07 -22.72
N ALA A 220 -68.88 41.58 -23.50
CA ALA A 220 -69.04 41.87 -24.94
C ALA A 220 -69.08 40.62 -25.84
N THR A 221 -68.50 39.49 -25.40
CA THR A 221 -68.45 38.24 -26.17
C THR A 221 -69.17 37.13 -25.42
N MET A 222 -70.06 36.42 -26.11
CA MET A 222 -70.76 35.24 -25.61
C MET A 222 -70.21 34.00 -26.31
N PHE A 223 -69.87 32.97 -25.54
CA PHE A 223 -69.44 31.68 -26.08
C PHE A 223 -70.66 30.77 -26.27
N ILE A 224 -71.11 30.65 -27.53
CA ILE A 224 -72.35 29.96 -27.88
C ILE A 224 -72.05 28.62 -28.55
N GLU A 225 -72.70 27.57 -28.09
CA GLU A 225 -72.79 26.27 -28.77
C GLU A 225 -73.97 26.30 -29.76
N PRO A 226 -73.73 26.25 -31.09
CA PRO A 226 -74.79 26.21 -32.08
C PRO A 226 -75.66 24.96 -31.95
N GLU A 227 -76.97 25.11 -32.14
CA GLU A 227 -77.95 24.01 -32.06
C GLU A 227 -77.57 22.81 -32.93
N VAL A 228 -76.98 23.05 -34.10
CA VAL A 228 -76.56 22.05 -35.09
C VAL A 228 -75.53 21.04 -34.53
N ILE A 229 -74.75 21.43 -33.51
CA ILE A 229 -73.72 20.58 -32.90
C ILE A 229 -74.05 20.15 -31.46
N VAL A 230 -75.17 20.60 -30.87
CA VAL A 230 -75.52 20.27 -29.47
C VAL A 230 -75.60 18.76 -29.25
N SER A 231 -76.27 18.02 -30.16
CA SER A 231 -76.35 16.57 -30.09
C SER A 231 -75.00 15.88 -30.26
N MET A 232 -74.12 16.45 -31.10
CA MET A 232 -72.78 15.94 -31.35
C MET A 232 -71.87 16.14 -30.13
N ASN A 233 -71.88 17.32 -29.51
CA ASN A 233 -71.15 17.60 -28.27
C ASN A 233 -71.67 16.76 -27.09
N ASN A 234 -72.98 16.55 -26.97
CA ASN A 234 -73.56 15.62 -25.99
C ASN A 234 -73.00 14.20 -26.18
N LYS A 235 -72.97 13.70 -27.42
CA LYS A 235 -72.41 12.38 -27.72
C LYS A 235 -70.91 12.31 -27.44
N LEU A 236 -70.17 13.37 -27.74
CA LEU A 236 -68.73 13.46 -27.49
C LEU A 236 -68.41 13.40 -25.99
N ARG A 237 -69.23 14.08 -25.16
CA ARG A 237 -69.14 13.99 -23.70
C ARG A 237 -69.44 12.58 -23.18
N GLU A 238 -70.44 11.91 -23.73
CA GLU A 238 -70.75 10.52 -23.38
C GLU A 238 -69.58 9.59 -23.74
N LEU A 239 -68.98 9.78 -24.92
CA LEU A 239 -67.81 9.02 -25.37
C LEU A 239 -66.58 9.27 -24.49
N ARG A 240 -66.31 10.52 -24.08
CA ARG A 240 -65.23 10.82 -23.11
C ARG A 240 -65.45 10.13 -21.76
N ALA A 241 -66.69 10.15 -21.25
CA ALA A 241 -67.01 9.41 -20.02
C ALA A 241 -66.91 7.89 -20.18
N ASN A 242 -67.17 7.35 -21.38
CA ASN A 242 -66.95 5.94 -21.69
C ASN A 242 -65.45 5.62 -21.80
N GLU A 243 -64.65 6.53 -22.36
CA GLU A 243 -63.18 6.41 -22.42
C GLU A 243 -62.59 6.34 -21.02
N GLU A 244 -62.94 7.28 -20.13
CA GLU A 244 -62.48 7.28 -18.74
C GLU A 244 -62.82 5.96 -18.01
N ARG A 245 -64.06 5.47 -18.18
CA ARG A 245 -64.49 4.19 -17.60
C ARG A 245 -63.72 3.00 -18.16
N GLU A 246 -63.38 3.02 -19.45
CA GLU A 246 -62.63 1.93 -20.07
C GLU A 246 -61.15 1.96 -19.65
N ILE A 247 -60.55 3.15 -19.55
CA ILE A 247 -59.22 3.35 -18.97
C ILE A 247 -59.19 2.81 -17.53
N GLU A 248 -60.18 3.14 -16.70
CA GLU A 248 -60.25 2.65 -15.32
C GLU A 248 -60.29 1.12 -15.24
N LYS A 249 -61.07 0.45 -16.11
CA LYS A 249 -61.08 -1.02 -16.18
C LYS A 249 -59.72 -1.61 -16.55
N VAL A 250 -59.02 -1.01 -17.52
CA VAL A 250 -57.67 -1.42 -17.91
C VAL A 250 -56.74 -1.29 -16.71
N LEU A 251 -56.76 -0.17 -15.99
CA LEU A 251 -55.92 0.06 -14.82
C LEU A 251 -56.26 -0.90 -13.67
N GLN A 252 -57.54 -1.18 -13.40
CA GLN A 252 -57.94 -2.17 -12.40
C GLN A 252 -57.43 -3.57 -12.75
N LYS A 253 -57.52 -3.96 -14.02
CA LYS A 253 -57.00 -5.25 -14.51
C LYS A 253 -55.48 -5.34 -14.32
N LEU A 254 -54.72 -4.32 -14.74
CA LEU A 254 -53.27 -4.29 -14.57
C LEU A 254 -52.88 -4.27 -13.09
N THR A 255 -53.62 -3.53 -12.26
CA THR A 255 -53.42 -3.49 -10.81
C THR A 255 -53.62 -4.86 -10.17
N ALA A 256 -54.63 -5.62 -10.60
CA ALA A 256 -54.86 -6.99 -10.11
C ALA A 256 -53.69 -7.92 -10.46
N ILE A 257 -53.16 -7.83 -11.69
CA ILE A 257 -51.98 -8.60 -12.11
C ILE A 257 -50.76 -8.23 -11.25
N ALA A 258 -50.53 -6.93 -10.98
CA ALA A 258 -49.46 -6.49 -10.11
C ALA A 258 -49.65 -6.92 -8.64
N ALA A 259 -50.89 -6.99 -8.15
CA ALA A 259 -51.22 -7.42 -6.80
C ALA A 259 -50.91 -8.92 -6.58
N GLU A 260 -51.14 -9.77 -7.57
CA GLU A 260 -50.86 -11.20 -7.51
C GLU A 260 -49.37 -11.51 -7.26
N VAL A 261 -48.47 -10.68 -7.79
CA VAL A 261 -47.01 -10.84 -7.66
C VAL A 261 -46.40 -9.92 -6.59
N SER A 262 -47.23 -9.26 -5.79
CA SER A 262 -46.77 -8.20 -4.89
C SER A 262 -45.81 -8.66 -3.78
N ASP A 263 -45.97 -9.88 -3.25
CA ASP A 263 -45.07 -10.41 -2.21
C ASP A 263 -43.66 -10.68 -2.78
N ASP A 264 -43.58 -11.23 -3.99
CA ASP A 264 -42.31 -11.45 -4.70
C ASP A 264 -41.63 -10.11 -5.04
N LEU A 265 -42.38 -9.12 -5.53
CA LEU A 265 -41.83 -7.80 -5.86
C LEU A 265 -41.34 -7.02 -4.63
N LEU A 266 -41.94 -7.22 -3.46
CA LEU A 266 -41.45 -6.63 -2.21
C LEU A 266 -40.12 -7.27 -1.79
N ALA A 267 -39.99 -8.60 -1.91
CA ALA A 267 -38.73 -9.30 -1.66
C ALA A 267 -37.65 -8.89 -2.66
N ASP A 268 -38.01 -8.73 -3.94
CA ASP A 268 -37.10 -8.23 -4.97
C ASP A 268 -36.60 -6.82 -4.67
N ALA A 269 -37.47 -5.92 -4.19
CA ALA A 269 -37.07 -4.57 -3.80
C ALA A 269 -36.03 -4.59 -2.68
N GLU A 270 -36.20 -5.45 -1.67
CA GLU A 270 -35.20 -5.65 -0.61
C GLU A 270 -33.87 -6.19 -1.19
N GLY A 271 -33.93 -7.21 -2.03
CA GLY A 271 -32.75 -7.80 -2.69
C GLY A 271 -31.99 -6.80 -3.58
N LEU A 272 -32.72 -6.05 -4.41
CA LEU A 272 -32.16 -4.99 -5.25
C LEU A 272 -31.54 -3.86 -4.42
N GLY A 273 -32.17 -3.49 -3.31
CA GLY A 273 -31.62 -2.53 -2.35
C GLY A 273 -30.30 -3.00 -1.75
N MET A 274 -30.21 -4.28 -1.35
CA MET A 274 -28.98 -4.87 -0.80
C MET A 274 -27.86 -4.97 -1.85
N LEU A 275 -28.20 -5.33 -3.09
CA LEU A 275 -27.24 -5.35 -4.21
C LEU A 275 -26.70 -3.93 -4.48
N ASP A 276 -27.56 -2.93 -4.67
CA ASP A 276 -27.12 -1.56 -4.89
C ASP A 276 -26.30 -1.04 -3.71
N PHE A 277 -26.68 -1.36 -2.47
CA PHE A 277 -25.88 -1.04 -1.28
C PHE A 277 -24.47 -1.64 -1.32
N ALA A 278 -24.32 -2.91 -1.72
CA ALA A 278 -23.02 -3.54 -1.87
C ALA A 278 -22.17 -2.84 -2.93
N PHE A 279 -22.74 -2.53 -4.10
CA PHE A 279 -22.06 -1.76 -5.14
C PHE A 279 -21.78 -0.30 -4.73
N ALA A 280 -22.62 0.33 -3.90
CA ALA A 280 -22.35 1.65 -3.35
C ALA A 280 -21.12 1.64 -2.43
N LYS A 281 -20.96 0.59 -1.61
CA LYS A 281 -19.73 0.39 -0.81
C LYS A 281 -18.50 0.24 -1.71
N ALA A 282 -18.60 -0.50 -2.80
CA ALA A 282 -17.53 -0.65 -3.79
C ALA A 282 -17.14 0.68 -4.44
N ARG A 283 -18.12 1.47 -4.90
CA ARG A 283 -17.90 2.81 -5.48
C ARG A 283 -17.24 3.77 -4.49
N LEU A 284 -17.70 3.78 -3.24
CA LEU A 284 -17.05 4.55 -2.18
C LEU A 284 -15.59 4.10 -1.97
N ALA A 285 -15.33 2.79 -2.00
CA ALA A 285 -13.98 2.27 -1.87
C ALA A 285 -13.07 2.68 -3.04
N HIS A 286 -13.58 2.70 -4.28
CA HIS A 286 -12.85 3.21 -5.43
C HIS A 286 -12.52 4.70 -5.29
N GLU A 287 -13.50 5.52 -4.88
CA GLU A 287 -13.29 6.96 -4.68
C GLU A 287 -12.21 7.23 -3.62
N LEU A 288 -12.26 6.52 -2.50
CA LEU A 288 -11.33 6.68 -1.38
C LEU A 288 -9.97 5.99 -1.61
N LYS A 289 -9.80 5.23 -2.69
CA LYS A 289 -8.68 4.30 -2.88
C LYS A 289 -8.50 3.39 -1.66
N ALA A 290 -9.62 2.90 -1.15
CA ALA A 290 -9.69 2.09 0.04
C ALA A 290 -9.41 0.62 -0.25
N THR A 291 -8.88 -0.08 0.74
CA THR A 291 -8.52 -1.50 0.67
C THR A 291 -9.29 -2.31 1.71
N LEU A 292 -9.35 -3.63 1.51
CA LEU A 292 -9.97 -4.57 2.43
C LEU A 292 -9.07 -4.78 3.65
N PRO A 293 -9.47 -4.36 4.86
CA PRO A 293 -8.70 -4.65 6.06
C PRO A 293 -8.86 -6.11 6.50
N LEU A 294 -7.81 -6.69 7.08
CA LEU A 294 -7.93 -7.94 7.82
C LEU A 294 -8.58 -7.71 9.18
N MET A 295 -9.59 -8.51 9.54
CA MET A 295 -10.35 -8.33 10.79
C MET A 295 -10.00 -9.36 11.87
N ASN A 296 -9.89 -8.89 13.11
CA ASN A 296 -9.74 -9.72 14.32
C ASN A 296 -10.62 -9.20 15.49
N ASP A 297 -10.65 -9.92 16.61
CA ASP A 297 -11.38 -9.58 17.84
C ASP A 297 -10.49 -9.63 19.11
N ARG A 298 -9.16 -9.68 18.91
CA ARG A 298 -8.16 -9.79 19.99
C ARG A 298 -7.63 -8.43 20.47
N GLY A 299 -8.19 -7.33 19.96
CA GLY A 299 -7.75 -5.97 20.26
C GLY A 299 -6.49 -5.55 19.50
N PHE A 300 -6.18 -6.16 18.34
CA PHE A 300 -5.01 -5.81 17.54
C PHE A 300 -5.39 -4.90 16.36
N LEU A 301 -4.73 -3.76 16.24
CA LEU A 301 -4.90 -2.78 15.16
C LEU A 301 -3.53 -2.51 14.53
N LYS A 302 -3.48 -2.51 13.20
CA LYS A 302 -2.31 -2.15 12.40
C LYS A 302 -2.75 -1.40 11.16
N LEU A 303 -2.66 -0.08 11.19
CA LEU A 303 -2.89 0.78 10.03
C LEU A 303 -1.56 1.03 9.32
N LYS A 304 -1.52 0.72 8.02
CA LYS A 304 -0.41 1.09 7.14
C LYS A 304 -0.86 2.23 6.25
N ARG A 305 -0.16 3.36 6.33
CA ARG A 305 -0.44 4.57 5.55
C ARG A 305 -1.92 4.94 5.49
N GLY A 306 -2.60 4.84 6.64
CA GLY A 306 -4.02 5.16 6.79
C GLY A 306 -4.27 6.65 6.63
N ARG A 307 -5.34 7.03 5.94
CA ARG A 307 -5.69 8.43 5.66
C ARG A 307 -7.06 8.76 6.23
N HIS A 308 -7.25 10.00 6.65
CA HIS A 308 -8.57 10.48 7.06
C HIS A 308 -9.50 10.61 5.83
N PRO A 309 -10.61 9.87 5.73
CA PRO A 309 -11.43 9.78 4.50
C PRO A 309 -12.19 11.08 4.14
N LEU A 310 -12.38 11.98 5.11
CA LEU A 310 -13.04 13.28 4.91
C LEU A 310 -12.06 14.41 4.53
N LEU A 311 -10.75 14.16 4.55
CA LEU A 311 -9.76 15.12 4.07
C LEU A 311 -9.43 14.83 2.60
N ALA A 312 -9.08 15.87 1.85
CA ALA A 312 -8.72 15.73 0.45
C ALA A 312 -7.48 14.83 0.30
N ALA A 313 -7.51 13.89 -0.64
CA ALA A 313 -6.53 12.81 -0.76
C ALA A 313 -5.10 13.30 -1.10
N ASP A 314 -4.99 14.50 -1.66
CA ASP A 314 -3.77 15.23 -2.00
C ASP A 314 -3.19 16.02 -0.83
N ALA A 315 -4.04 16.50 0.07
CA ALA A 315 -3.63 17.26 1.27
C ALA A 315 -3.36 16.37 2.49
N VAL A 316 -3.99 15.19 2.57
CA VAL A 316 -3.91 14.31 3.74
C VAL A 316 -2.59 13.54 3.80
N VAL A 317 -1.88 13.68 4.93
CA VAL A 317 -0.67 12.90 5.21
C VAL A 317 -1.07 11.55 5.83
N PRO A 318 -0.60 10.42 5.29
CA PRO A 318 -0.94 9.10 5.82
C PRO A 318 -0.22 8.80 7.15
N ILE A 319 -0.87 8.04 8.03
CA ILE A 319 -0.33 7.62 9.34
C ILE A 319 -0.11 6.10 9.40
N ASP A 320 0.96 5.70 10.10
CA ASP A 320 1.24 4.31 10.45
C ASP A 320 1.01 4.12 11.95
N VAL A 321 0.16 3.16 12.31
CA VAL A 321 -0.22 2.91 13.71
C VAL A 321 -0.28 1.41 13.94
N GLU A 322 0.37 0.92 14.98
CA GLU A 322 0.20 -0.46 15.47
C GLU A 322 -0.23 -0.38 16.94
N LEU A 323 -1.18 -1.20 17.38
CA LEU A 323 -1.71 -1.19 18.75
C LEU A 323 -2.22 -2.58 19.12
N GLY A 324 -1.90 -3.06 20.33
CA GLY A 324 -2.48 -4.26 20.92
C GLY A 324 -1.67 -5.56 20.82
N ASN A 325 -0.43 -5.49 20.32
CA ASN A 325 0.58 -6.54 20.48
C ASN A 325 1.49 -6.18 21.68
N SER A 326 2.66 -5.57 21.40
CA SER A 326 3.67 -5.25 22.42
C SER A 326 3.23 -4.15 23.40
N PHE A 327 2.27 -3.33 22.99
CA PHE A 327 1.73 -2.23 23.79
C PHE A 327 0.23 -2.07 23.55
N SER A 328 -0.50 -1.66 24.58
CA SER A 328 -1.95 -1.44 24.56
C SER A 328 -2.34 0.04 24.68
N THR A 329 -1.35 0.90 24.95
CA THR A 329 -1.53 2.34 25.16
C THR A 329 -0.53 3.10 24.30
N ILE A 330 -1.02 4.06 23.49
CA ILE A 330 -0.19 5.04 22.78
C ILE A 330 -0.44 6.42 23.39
N ILE A 331 0.64 7.13 23.71
CA ILE A 331 0.58 8.53 24.16
C ILE A 331 1.20 9.39 23.06
N VAL A 332 0.37 10.20 22.39
CA VAL A 332 0.75 11.09 21.29
C VAL A 332 1.08 12.48 21.84
N THR A 333 2.28 12.96 21.53
CA THR A 333 2.79 14.27 21.94
C THR A 333 3.09 15.17 20.74
N GLY A 334 3.23 16.47 20.97
CA GLY A 334 3.56 17.46 19.94
C GLY A 334 2.67 18.70 20.00
N PRO A 335 2.94 19.73 19.18
CA PRO A 335 2.16 20.96 19.15
C PRO A 335 0.71 20.69 18.69
N ASN A 336 -0.24 21.51 19.14
CA ASN A 336 -1.67 21.32 18.81
C ASN A 336 -1.95 21.42 17.30
N THR A 337 -1.19 22.25 16.58
CA THR A 337 -1.22 22.36 15.12
C THR A 337 -0.60 21.16 14.38
N GLY A 338 -0.01 20.20 15.10
CA GLY A 338 0.69 19.04 14.56
C GLY A 338 -0.20 17.91 14.02
N GLY A 339 -1.52 17.95 14.23
CA GLY A 339 -2.45 16.93 13.73
C GLY A 339 -2.74 15.76 14.68
N LYS A 340 -2.56 15.94 15.99
CA LYS A 340 -2.84 14.93 17.03
C LYS A 340 -4.31 14.48 17.01
N THR A 341 -5.24 15.43 17.09
CA THR A 341 -6.70 15.19 17.02
C THR A 341 -7.11 14.49 15.71
N VAL A 342 -6.54 14.91 14.59
CA VAL A 342 -6.80 14.27 13.27
C VAL A 342 -6.33 12.82 13.26
N SER A 343 -5.19 12.51 13.87
CA SER A 343 -4.69 11.14 14.00
C SER A 343 -5.64 10.27 14.83
N LEU A 344 -6.15 10.78 15.96
CA LEU A 344 -7.16 10.10 16.77
C LEU A 344 -8.46 9.86 16.00
N LYS A 345 -8.98 10.89 15.34
CA LYS A 345 -10.18 10.77 14.50
C LYS A 345 -9.97 9.78 13.36
N THR A 346 -8.79 9.72 12.77
CA THR A 346 -8.45 8.75 11.72
C THR A 346 -8.56 7.33 12.27
N ILE A 347 -7.90 7.01 13.39
CA ILE A 347 -7.95 5.67 14.00
C ILE A 347 -9.40 5.29 14.36
N GLY A 348 -10.15 6.20 14.98
CA GLY A 348 -11.54 5.96 15.38
C GLY A 348 -12.48 5.76 14.22
N LEU A 349 -12.45 6.66 13.22
CA LEU A 349 -13.32 6.60 12.06
C LEU A 349 -13.03 5.37 11.19
N LEU A 350 -11.75 5.04 10.94
CA LEU A 350 -11.41 3.83 10.19
C LEU A 350 -11.84 2.55 10.92
N SER A 351 -11.78 2.55 12.27
CA SER A 351 -12.32 1.44 13.07
C SER A 351 -13.83 1.31 12.87
N LEU A 352 -14.59 2.40 12.98
CA LEU A 352 -16.05 2.40 12.75
C LEU A 352 -16.42 1.97 11.32
N MET A 353 -15.68 2.44 10.31
CA MET A 353 -15.86 2.05 8.91
C MET A 353 -15.67 0.54 8.72
N SER A 354 -14.55 0.00 9.21
CA SER A 354 -14.27 -1.44 9.09
C SER A 354 -15.32 -2.30 9.81
N MET A 355 -15.76 -1.89 11.00
CA MET A 355 -16.85 -2.52 11.77
C MET A 355 -18.23 -2.39 11.10
N SER A 356 -18.36 -1.56 10.06
CA SER A 356 -19.59 -1.40 9.27
C SER A 356 -19.51 -2.12 7.92
N GLY A 357 -18.45 -2.88 7.67
CA GLY A 357 -18.25 -3.58 6.40
C GLY A 357 -17.73 -2.69 5.27
N LEU A 358 -17.21 -1.50 5.59
CA LEU A 358 -16.61 -0.59 4.61
C LEU A 358 -15.10 -0.84 4.50
N PHE A 359 -14.58 -0.75 3.28
CA PHE A 359 -13.13 -0.70 3.07
C PHE A 359 -12.57 0.59 3.67
N ILE A 360 -11.28 0.59 4.01
CA ILE A 360 -10.62 1.73 4.64
C ILE A 360 -9.54 2.32 3.72
N PRO A 361 -9.38 3.66 3.64
CA PRO A 361 -8.28 4.31 2.91
C PRO A 361 -6.94 4.09 3.62
N ALA A 362 -6.40 2.87 3.48
CA ALA A 362 -5.12 2.43 3.99
C ALA A 362 -4.47 1.47 2.98
N GLU A 363 -3.18 1.18 3.14
CA GLU A 363 -2.49 0.21 2.30
C GLU A 363 -2.82 -1.25 2.67
N ASP A 364 -2.63 -2.14 1.70
CA ASP A 364 -2.85 -3.57 1.85
C ASP A 364 -2.04 -4.18 3.01
N GLY A 365 -2.68 -5.14 3.67
CA GLY A 365 -2.15 -5.76 4.89
C GLY A 365 -2.32 -4.91 6.15
N SER A 366 -3.12 -3.85 6.10
CA SER A 366 -3.70 -3.24 7.29
C SER A 366 -4.64 -4.22 8.01
N GLN A 367 -4.64 -4.17 9.34
CA GLN A 367 -5.48 -5.02 10.20
C GLN A 367 -6.28 -4.16 11.15
N MET A 368 -7.57 -4.45 11.28
CA MET A 368 -8.47 -3.76 12.20
C MET A 368 -9.08 -4.76 13.18
N CYS A 369 -9.56 -4.24 14.31
CA CYS A 369 -10.22 -5.04 15.32
C CYS A 369 -11.68 -4.65 15.43
N VAL A 370 -12.53 -5.64 15.66
CA VAL A 370 -13.88 -5.43 16.13
C VAL A 370 -13.82 -5.21 17.64
N PHE A 371 -14.20 -4.01 18.07
CA PHE A 371 -14.30 -3.64 19.48
C PHE A 371 -15.75 -3.78 19.95
N ASP A 372 -15.97 -4.05 21.23
CA ASP A 372 -17.33 -4.06 21.78
C ASP A 372 -17.92 -2.64 21.89
N ALA A 373 -17.04 -1.67 22.17
CA ALA A 373 -17.33 -0.25 22.16
C ALA A 373 -16.09 0.57 21.81
N ILE A 374 -16.32 1.68 21.11
CA ILE A 374 -15.33 2.74 20.89
C ILE A 374 -15.81 3.95 21.66
N TYR A 375 -14.93 4.49 22.51
CA TYR A 375 -15.18 5.67 23.31
C TYR A 375 -14.23 6.78 22.88
N ALA A 376 -14.72 8.00 22.94
CA ALA A 376 -13.90 9.16 22.69
C ALA A 376 -14.26 10.33 23.60
N ASP A 377 -13.22 11.05 23.99
CA ASP A 377 -13.29 12.40 24.51
C ASP A 377 -12.45 13.30 23.61
N ILE A 378 -13.12 13.92 22.63
CA ILE A 378 -12.51 14.83 21.64
C ILE A 378 -13.46 16.03 21.55
N GLY A 379 -12.98 17.24 21.84
CA GLY A 379 -13.79 18.44 21.90
C GLY A 379 -13.04 19.68 21.43
N ASP A 380 -13.78 20.65 20.86
CA ASP A 380 -13.26 21.96 20.48
C ASP A 380 -13.31 22.90 21.69
N GLU A 381 -12.15 23.38 22.14
CA GLU A 381 -12.00 24.36 23.23
C GLU A 381 -12.52 25.78 22.88
N GLN A 382 -13.31 25.96 21.82
CA GLN A 382 -13.60 27.28 21.22
C GLN A 382 -15.07 27.71 21.23
N SER A 383 -15.94 27.12 22.07
CA SER A 383 -17.24 27.76 22.34
C SER A 383 -17.07 28.76 23.50
N ILE A 384 -17.15 30.06 23.17
CA ILE A 384 -17.00 31.20 24.10
C ILE A 384 -18.00 31.13 25.27
N GLU A 385 -19.10 30.38 25.14
CA GLU A 385 -20.17 30.25 26.13
C GLU A 385 -19.88 29.26 27.28
N GLN A 386 -18.76 28.51 27.25
CA GLN A 386 -18.48 27.43 28.23
C GLN A 386 -17.19 27.59 29.06
N ASN A 387 -16.73 28.82 29.30
CA ASN A 387 -15.43 29.10 29.94
C ASN A 387 -15.28 28.74 31.44
N LEU A 388 -16.22 27.98 32.03
CA LEU A 388 -16.09 27.34 33.36
C LEU A 388 -16.46 25.84 33.35
N SER A 389 -17.00 25.30 32.25
CA SER A 389 -17.58 23.95 32.19
C SER A 389 -16.76 22.93 31.38
N THR A 390 -15.65 23.31 30.74
CA THR A 390 -14.85 22.42 29.88
C THR A 390 -14.21 21.29 30.67
N PHE A 391 -13.35 21.56 31.67
CA PHE A 391 -12.71 20.50 32.47
C PHE A 391 -13.72 19.56 33.13
N SER A 392 -14.78 20.10 33.73
CA SER A 392 -15.84 19.31 34.36
C SER A 392 -16.61 18.46 33.33
N SER A 393 -16.86 18.97 32.13
CA SER A 393 -17.52 18.21 31.06
C SER A 393 -16.65 17.07 30.52
N HIS A 394 -15.35 17.31 30.33
CA HIS A 394 -14.35 16.30 29.95
C HIS A 394 -14.28 15.21 31.02
N LEU A 395 -14.12 15.61 32.28
CA LEU A 395 -14.05 14.67 33.39
C LEU A 395 -15.34 13.86 33.55
N THR A 396 -16.51 14.49 33.40
CA THR A 396 -17.80 13.78 33.42
C THR A 396 -17.90 12.75 32.29
N ASN A 397 -17.41 13.09 31.09
CA ASN A 397 -17.35 12.15 29.96
C ASN A 397 -16.36 11.01 30.24
N ILE A 398 -15.18 11.30 30.78
CA ILE A 398 -14.19 10.29 31.16
C ILE A 398 -14.75 9.34 32.23
N ILE A 399 -15.40 9.86 33.28
CA ILE A 399 -16.05 9.03 34.32
C ILE A 399 -17.06 8.07 33.68
N ARG A 400 -17.89 8.57 32.75
CA ARG A 400 -18.83 7.75 31.99
C ARG A 400 -18.12 6.65 31.19
N ILE A 401 -16.99 6.96 30.55
CA ILE A 401 -16.18 5.98 29.81
C ILE A 401 -15.59 4.93 30.76
N LEU A 402 -14.97 5.33 31.86
CA LEU A 402 -14.34 4.44 32.84
C LEU A 402 -15.34 3.42 33.42
N ASN A 403 -16.57 3.86 33.66
CA ASN A 403 -17.66 3.02 34.17
C ASN A 403 -18.17 2.00 33.14
N ALA A 404 -18.14 2.34 31.84
CA ALA A 404 -18.71 1.51 30.78
C ALA A 404 -17.69 0.62 30.04
N MET A 405 -16.42 1.02 29.99
CA MET A 405 -15.40 0.36 29.18
C MET A 405 -15.13 -1.09 29.62
N THR A 406 -14.69 -1.92 28.68
CA THR A 406 -14.26 -3.31 28.93
C THR A 406 -12.84 -3.51 28.39
N PRO A 407 -12.19 -4.67 28.66
CA PRO A 407 -10.90 -5.00 28.06
C PRO A 407 -10.92 -5.05 26.52
N LYS A 408 -12.10 -5.20 25.91
CA LYS A 408 -12.30 -5.24 24.45
C LYS A 408 -12.72 -3.90 23.85
N SER A 409 -12.62 -2.82 24.61
CA SER A 409 -12.95 -1.46 24.15
C SER A 409 -11.73 -0.70 23.65
N LEU A 410 -11.96 0.21 22.70
CA LEU A 410 -10.99 1.22 22.26
C LEU A 410 -11.38 2.57 22.87
N VAL A 411 -10.42 3.24 23.51
CA VAL A 411 -10.60 4.54 24.17
C VAL A 411 -9.68 5.57 23.52
N LEU A 412 -10.26 6.66 23.03
CA LEU A 412 -9.56 7.77 22.37
C LEU A 412 -9.70 9.01 23.25
N LEU A 413 -8.58 9.56 23.75
CA LEU A 413 -8.60 10.70 24.67
C LEU A 413 -7.78 11.84 24.07
N ASP A 414 -8.39 12.99 23.82
CA ASP A 414 -7.68 14.18 23.37
C ASP A 414 -7.35 15.08 24.56
N GLU A 415 -6.12 15.58 24.59
CA GLU A 415 -5.59 16.52 25.58
C GLU A 415 -5.89 16.14 27.04
N LEU A 416 -5.61 14.87 27.38
CA LEU A 416 -5.94 14.34 28.70
C LEU A 416 -5.24 15.12 29.82
N GLY A 417 -6.04 15.66 30.74
CA GLY A 417 -5.60 16.43 31.90
C GLY A 417 -5.57 17.95 31.68
N ALA A 418 -5.90 18.45 30.47
CA ALA A 418 -5.94 19.87 30.15
C ALA A 418 -7.03 20.63 30.92
N GLY A 419 -6.87 21.95 31.08
CA GLY A 419 -7.88 22.83 31.67
C GLY A 419 -7.87 22.94 33.20
N THR A 420 -6.83 22.45 33.86
CA THR A 420 -6.58 22.60 35.32
C THR A 420 -5.11 22.91 35.59
N ASP A 421 -4.73 22.99 36.88
CA ASP A 421 -3.32 23.09 37.30
C ASP A 421 -2.47 21.97 36.67
N PRO A 422 -1.33 22.28 36.02
CA PRO A 422 -0.53 21.27 35.31
C PRO A 422 -0.06 20.09 36.17
N ALA A 423 0.27 20.32 37.44
CA ALA A 423 0.74 19.25 38.33
C ALA A 423 -0.43 18.33 38.73
N GLU A 424 -1.59 18.89 39.05
CA GLU A 424 -2.79 18.10 39.35
C GLU A 424 -3.33 17.38 38.10
N GLY A 425 -3.33 18.06 36.95
CA GLY A 425 -3.81 17.55 35.66
C GLY A 425 -2.97 16.38 35.15
N SER A 426 -1.64 16.48 35.20
CA SER A 426 -0.74 15.40 34.81
C SER A 426 -0.85 14.18 35.73
N ALA A 427 -0.93 14.38 37.05
CA ALA A 427 -1.11 13.31 38.02
C ALA A 427 -2.44 12.56 37.82
N LEU A 428 -3.52 13.31 37.59
CA LEU A 428 -4.84 12.73 37.31
C LEU A 428 -4.84 11.96 35.98
N ALA A 429 -4.24 12.51 34.92
CA ALA A 429 -4.13 11.88 33.62
C ALA A 429 -3.36 10.54 33.69
N ILE A 430 -2.23 10.51 34.41
CA ILE A 430 -1.46 9.28 34.66
C ILE A 430 -2.32 8.25 35.41
N ALA A 431 -3.04 8.66 36.46
CA ALA A 431 -3.90 7.75 37.21
C ALA A 431 -5.02 7.14 36.36
N ILE A 432 -5.62 7.94 35.47
CA ILE A 432 -6.65 7.50 34.52
C ILE A 432 -6.07 6.51 33.50
N LEU A 433 -4.95 6.86 32.85
CA LEU A 433 -4.27 5.98 31.88
C LEU A 433 -3.88 4.65 32.50
N GLU A 434 -3.33 4.68 33.71
CA GLU A 434 -2.94 3.50 34.46
C GLU A 434 -4.14 2.61 34.81
N HIS A 435 -5.27 3.21 35.19
CA HIS A 435 -6.51 2.47 35.46
C HIS A 435 -7.04 1.76 34.21
N ILE A 436 -7.09 2.46 33.07
CA ILE A 436 -7.55 1.88 31.80
C ILE A 436 -6.58 0.79 31.32
N HIS A 437 -5.27 1.05 31.40
CA HIS A 437 -4.23 0.11 31.01
C HIS A 437 -4.31 -1.19 31.82
N ARG A 438 -4.49 -1.12 33.15
CA ARG A 438 -4.68 -2.30 34.01
C ARG A 438 -5.94 -3.10 33.68
N LYS A 439 -6.99 -2.45 33.19
CA LYS A 439 -8.21 -3.13 32.72
C LYS A 439 -7.98 -3.88 31.40
N GLY A 440 -6.92 -3.58 30.67
CA GLY A 440 -6.54 -4.26 29.43
C GLY A 440 -7.13 -3.64 28.15
N SER A 441 -7.84 -2.52 28.25
CA SER A 441 -8.43 -1.81 27.11
C SER A 441 -7.35 -1.22 26.20
N ARG A 442 -7.73 -0.90 24.95
CA ARG A 442 -6.84 -0.20 24.00
C ARG A 442 -7.00 1.30 24.12
N ILE A 443 -5.89 2.03 24.18
CA ILE A 443 -5.90 3.47 24.42
C ILE A 443 -5.02 4.18 23.39
N VAL A 444 -5.55 5.27 22.84
CA VAL A 444 -4.75 6.29 22.17
C VAL A 444 -5.09 7.61 22.82
N ALA A 445 -4.13 8.20 23.52
CA ALA A 445 -4.29 9.47 24.22
C ALA A 445 -3.36 10.53 23.63
N THR A 446 -3.80 11.78 23.54
CA THR A 446 -2.92 12.91 23.25
C THR A 446 -2.69 13.72 24.51
N THR A 447 -1.52 14.36 24.60
CA THR A 447 -1.20 15.24 25.73
C THR A 447 -0.18 16.31 25.33
N HIS A 448 -0.12 17.36 26.13
CA HIS A 448 0.92 18.39 26.10
C HIS A 448 1.84 18.33 27.32
N TYR A 449 1.59 17.45 28.29
CA TYR A 449 2.38 17.32 29.53
C TYR A 449 3.62 16.45 29.34
N SER A 450 4.76 16.92 29.85
CA SER A 450 6.06 16.23 29.79
C SER A 450 6.09 15.00 30.69
N GLU A 451 5.38 15.05 31.83
CA GLU A 451 5.27 13.99 32.82
C GLU A 451 4.67 12.71 32.21
N LEU A 452 3.73 12.87 31.27
CA LEU A 452 3.13 11.74 30.56
C LEU A 452 4.10 11.09 29.56
N LYS A 453 5.06 11.85 28.99
CA LYS A 453 6.14 11.29 28.16
C LYS A 453 7.04 10.38 29.00
N ALA A 454 7.39 10.82 30.20
CA ALA A 454 8.21 10.05 31.14
C ALA A 454 7.47 8.80 31.64
N TYR A 455 6.16 8.91 31.93
CA TYR A 455 5.32 7.77 32.27
C TYR A 455 5.34 6.70 31.17
N ALA A 456 5.12 7.10 29.92
CA ALA A 456 5.07 6.19 28.78
C ALA A 456 6.38 5.42 28.57
N TYR A 457 7.52 6.04 28.86
CA TYR A 457 8.83 5.42 28.73
C TYR A 457 9.08 4.35 29.82
N ASN A 458 8.71 4.67 31.07
CA ASN A 458 8.99 3.80 32.22
C ASN A 458 7.98 2.65 32.38
N ARG A 459 6.90 2.62 31.60
CA ARG A 459 5.81 1.66 31.75
C ARG A 459 5.76 0.65 30.63
N ASN A 460 5.95 -0.62 30.98
CA ASN A 460 5.75 -1.72 30.04
C ASN A 460 4.32 -1.73 29.48
N GLY A 461 4.19 -1.92 28.17
CA GLY A 461 2.90 -1.95 27.49
C GLY A 461 2.32 -0.57 27.13
N VAL A 462 3.08 0.51 27.39
CA VAL A 462 2.79 1.88 26.95
C VAL A 462 3.88 2.32 25.97
N ILE A 463 3.52 3.09 24.94
CA ILE A 463 4.48 3.63 23.98
C ILE A 463 4.25 5.12 23.75
N ASN A 464 5.35 5.87 23.60
CA ASN A 464 5.30 7.25 23.16
C ASN A 464 5.12 7.33 21.65
N ALA A 465 4.41 8.34 21.18
CA ALA A 465 4.37 8.76 19.79
C ALA A 465 4.45 10.28 19.72
N SER A 466 4.90 10.81 18.59
CA SER A 466 4.98 12.25 18.38
C SER A 466 4.58 12.65 16.97
N MET A 467 4.04 13.86 16.84
CA MET A 467 3.85 14.48 15.52
C MET A 467 5.15 15.16 15.10
N GLU A 468 5.66 14.79 13.94
CA GLU A 468 6.88 15.38 13.37
C GLU A 468 6.64 16.86 13.00
N PHE A 469 7.61 17.70 13.34
CA PHE A 469 7.58 19.14 13.12
C PHE A 469 8.88 19.58 12.48
N ASP A 470 8.79 20.23 11.33
CA ASP A 470 9.97 20.74 10.64
C ASP A 470 10.37 22.10 11.21
N VAL A 471 11.44 22.10 12.02
CA VAL A 471 12.04 23.31 12.61
C VAL A 471 12.64 24.21 11.52
N ALA A 472 13.05 23.62 10.39
CA ALA A 472 13.64 24.31 9.24
C ALA A 472 12.62 25.11 8.43
N THR A 473 11.34 24.77 8.47
CA THR A 473 10.26 25.48 7.74
C THR A 473 9.21 26.08 8.68
N LEU A 474 9.25 25.76 9.98
CA LEU A 474 8.23 26.07 10.98
C LEU A 474 6.84 25.50 10.64
N SER A 475 6.79 24.39 9.90
CA SER A 475 5.53 23.74 9.50
C SER A 475 5.40 22.34 10.10
N PRO A 476 4.20 21.94 10.55
CA PRO A 476 3.93 20.54 10.89
C PRO A 476 4.01 19.66 9.63
N THR A 477 4.67 18.50 9.72
CA THR A 477 4.68 17.53 8.61
C THR A 477 3.50 16.57 8.68
N TYR A 478 2.72 16.63 9.77
CA TYR A 478 1.57 15.77 10.07
C TYR A 478 1.89 14.27 10.11
N ARG A 479 3.17 13.91 10.19
CA ARG A 479 3.61 12.52 10.27
C ARG A 479 3.64 12.07 11.72
N LEU A 480 2.95 10.97 12.02
CA LEU A 480 2.99 10.34 13.33
C LEU A 480 4.20 9.39 13.42
N LEU A 481 5.06 9.62 14.41
CA LEU A 481 6.23 8.80 14.72
C LEU A 481 5.96 7.99 15.99
N VAL A 482 5.57 6.73 15.83
CA VAL A 482 5.34 5.81 16.97
C VAL A 482 6.69 5.30 17.50
N GLY A 483 6.83 5.25 18.82
CA GLY A 483 8.06 4.89 19.53
C GLY A 483 8.99 6.06 19.83
N VAL A 484 8.70 7.26 19.35
CA VAL A 484 9.55 8.44 19.51
C VAL A 484 8.84 9.50 20.36
N PRO A 485 9.36 9.83 21.57
CA PRO A 485 8.89 11.00 22.29
C PRO A 485 9.33 12.28 21.56
N GLY A 486 8.41 13.23 21.36
CA GLY A 486 8.72 14.46 20.64
C GLY A 486 9.35 15.52 21.54
N ARG A 487 10.36 16.25 21.02
CA ARG A 487 10.95 17.43 21.70
C ARG A 487 9.99 18.60 21.80
N SER A 488 10.15 19.39 22.85
CA SER A 488 9.47 20.68 23.00
C SER A 488 10.23 21.78 22.25
N ASN A 489 9.91 22.01 20.97
CA ASN A 489 10.65 22.95 20.09
C ASN A 489 10.33 24.44 20.33
N ALA A 490 9.70 24.80 21.45
CA ALA A 490 9.19 26.16 21.70
C ALA A 490 10.28 27.25 21.59
N PHE A 491 11.47 26.99 22.14
CA PHE A 491 12.58 27.95 22.09
C PHE A 491 13.16 28.12 20.67
N ALA A 492 13.33 27.02 19.92
CA ALA A 492 13.82 27.07 18.54
C ALA A 492 12.83 27.81 17.62
N ILE A 493 11.53 27.64 17.86
CA ILE A 493 10.48 28.38 17.17
C ILE A 493 10.55 29.87 17.54
N ALA A 494 10.64 30.20 18.83
CA ALA A 494 10.70 31.58 19.31
C ALA A 494 11.94 32.34 18.78
N GLU A 495 13.11 31.70 18.78
CA GLU A 495 14.35 32.24 18.19
C GLU A 495 14.16 32.60 16.73
N ARG A 496 13.56 31.69 15.97
CA ARG A 496 13.33 31.86 14.54
C ARG A 496 12.26 32.89 14.20
N LEU A 497 11.29 33.08 15.09
CA LEU A 497 10.30 34.18 15.01
C LEU A 497 10.90 35.54 15.41
N GLY A 498 12.17 35.58 15.81
CA GLY A 498 12.91 36.81 16.11
C GLY A 498 12.90 37.21 17.58
N LEU A 499 12.54 36.31 18.50
CA LEU A 499 12.66 36.58 19.93
C LEU A 499 14.15 36.71 20.32
N SER A 500 14.48 37.75 21.10
CA SER A 500 15.86 38.02 21.52
C SER A 500 16.47 36.84 22.25
N GLN A 501 17.72 36.50 21.91
CA GLN A 501 18.47 35.43 22.55
C GLN A 501 18.55 35.59 24.07
N GLN A 502 18.65 36.84 24.56
CA GLN A 502 18.68 37.12 26.00
C GLN A 502 17.40 36.66 26.73
N ILE A 503 16.25 36.77 26.07
CA ILE A 503 14.96 36.32 26.64
C ILE A 503 14.88 34.80 26.61
N ILE A 504 15.35 34.18 25.53
CA ILE A 504 15.39 32.72 25.38
C ILE A 504 16.31 32.08 26.43
N ASP A 505 17.50 32.66 26.62
CA ASP A 505 18.47 32.16 27.59
C ASP A 505 17.95 32.32 29.03
N HIS A 506 17.27 33.42 29.33
CA HIS A 506 16.61 33.61 30.62
C HIS A 506 15.50 32.58 30.83
N ALA A 507 14.62 32.39 29.84
CA ALA A 507 13.53 31.43 29.91
C ALA A 507 14.00 29.97 30.01
N ARG A 508 15.14 29.60 29.40
CA ARG A 508 15.76 28.27 29.59
C ARG A 508 16.21 28.05 31.03
N GLY A 509 16.65 29.10 31.73
CA GLY A 509 17.05 29.04 33.13
C GLY A 509 15.88 28.85 34.11
N GLU A 510 14.65 29.14 33.68
CA GLU A 510 13.43 28.99 34.48
C GLU A 510 12.78 27.59 34.34
N VAL A 511 13.25 26.76 33.40
CA VAL A 511 12.77 25.38 33.23
C VAL A 511 13.30 24.52 34.38
N SER A 512 12.44 23.69 34.98
CA SER A 512 12.84 22.85 36.12
C SER A 512 13.95 21.85 35.75
N GLU A 513 14.82 21.49 36.71
CA GLU A 513 15.88 20.50 36.46
C GLU A 513 15.33 19.15 36.00
N ASP A 514 14.15 18.76 36.49
CA ASP A 514 13.52 17.48 36.13
C ASP A 514 12.99 17.51 34.68
N ASP A 515 12.41 18.63 34.23
CA ASP A 515 12.00 18.81 32.83
C ASP A 515 13.21 18.82 31.89
N MET A 516 14.32 19.47 32.30
CA MET A 516 15.56 19.45 31.53
C MET A 516 16.15 18.05 31.42
N ARG A 517 16.08 17.22 32.47
CA ARG A 517 16.54 15.82 32.43
C ARG A 517 15.71 14.99 31.46
N VAL A 518 14.39 15.15 31.46
CA VAL A 518 13.49 14.46 30.53
C VAL A 518 13.76 14.90 29.09
N GLU A 519 13.89 16.19 28.81
CA GLU A 519 14.18 16.69 27.45
C GLU A 519 15.58 16.25 26.96
N ASN A 520 16.60 16.24 27.83
CA ASN A 520 17.94 15.72 27.47
C ASN A 520 17.91 14.21 27.17
N MET A 521 17.13 13.44 27.93
CA MET A 521 16.93 12.01 27.67
C MET A 521 16.25 11.78 26.32
N ILE A 522 15.19 12.53 26.01
CA ILE A 522 14.51 12.51 24.71
C ILE A 522 15.50 12.87 23.59
N ALA A 523 16.34 13.87 23.82
CA ALA A 523 17.33 14.31 22.84
C ALA A 523 18.34 13.22 22.50
N SER A 524 18.88 12.52 23.50
CA SER A 524 19.80 11.38 23.30
C SER A 524 19.13 10.23 22.55
N LEU A 525 17.87 9.92 22.85
CA LEU A 525 17.13 8.84 22.19
C LEU A 525 16.85 9.12 20.71
N GLU A 526 16.56 10.38 20.35
CA GLU A 526 16.42 10.75 18.93
C GLU A 526 17.75 10.64 18.18
N GLU A 527 18.87 10.99 18.80
CA GLU A 527 20.20 10.89 18.21
C GLU A 527 20.63 9.43 18.00
N ASP A 528 20.40 8.58 19.00
CA ASP A 528 20.58 7.12 18.90
C ASP A 528 19.69 6.51 17.81
N ARG A 529 18.48 7.04 17.62
CA ARG A 529 17.57 6.57 16.56
C ARG A 529 18.02 7.01 15.18
N LEU A 530 18.40 8.28 15.01
CA LEU A 530 18.88 8.83 13.74
C LEU A 530 20.14 8.09 13.29
N SER A 531 21.06 7.80 14.22
CA SER A 531 22.22 6.96 13.94
C SER A 531 21.81 5.53 13.57
N ALA A 532 20.92 4.87 14.32
CA ALA A 532 20.43 3.54 13.98
C ALA A 532 19.68 3.48 12.62
N GLU A 533 18.93 4.51 12.26
CA GLU A 533 18.19 4.57 10.99
C GLU A 533 19.13 4.81 9.81
N THR A 534 20.16 5.65 9.97
CA THR A 534 21.21 5.83 8.95
C THR A 534 22.06 4.58 8.78
N GLU A 535 22.38 3.87 9.87
CA GLU A 535 23.02 2.54 9.82
C GLU A 535 22.14 1.50 9.12
N ARG A 536 20.83 1.50 9.37
CA ARG A 536 19.89 0.59 8.70
C ARG A 536 19.81 0.87 7.20
N GLN A 537 19.74 2.13 6.81
CA GLN A 537 19.73 2.54 5.40
C GLN A 537 21.03 2.18 4.69
N SER A 538 22.19 2.39 5.33
CA SER A 538 23.49 2.01 4.77
C SER A 538 23.64 0.49 4.67
N ALA A 539 23.12 -0.27 5.64
CA ALA A 539 23.08 -1.73 5.57
C ALA A 539 22.18 -2.23 4.43
N GLU A 540 21.01 -1.61 4.22
CA GLU A 540 20.11 -1.94 3.10
C GLU A 540 20.74 -1.62 1.73
N SER A 541 21.43 -0.47 1.59
CA SER A 541 22.12 -0.13 0.34
C SER A 541 23.27 -1.09 0.05
N LEU A 542 24.09 -1.40 1.06
CA LEU A 542 25.21 -2.34 0.95
C LEU A 542 24.72 -3.75 0.60
N ARG A 543 23.58 -4.17 1.16
CA ARG A 543 22.95 -5.45 0.82
C ARG A 543 22.49 -5.49 -0.64
N ARG A 544 21.88 -4.42 -1.15
CA ARG A 544 21.49 -4.32 -2.57
C ARG A 544 22.70 -4.36 -3.50
N GLU A 545 23.79 -3.67 -3.15
CA GLU A 545 25.04 -3.73 -3.91
C GLU A 545 25.63 -5.15 -3.93
N LEU A 546 25.66 -5.84 -2.79
CA LEU A 546 26.10 -7.22 -2.68
C LEU A 546 25.27 -8.18 -3.55
N GLU A 547 23.96 -7.98 -3.60
CA GLU A 547 23.05 -8.79 -4.41
C GLU A 547 23.31 -8.57 -5.92
N GLN A 548 23.50 -7.32 -6.35
CA GLN A 548 23.92 -7.00 -7.73
C GLN A 548 25.30 -7.57 -8.08
N LEU A 549 26.25 -7.51 -7.15
CA LEU A 549 27.59 -8.05 -7.37
C LEU A 549 27.55 -9.58 -7.52
N ARG A 550 26.71 -10.25 -6.72
CA ARG A 550 26.47 -11.70 -6.81
C ARG A 550 25.86 -12.08 -8.15
N GLU A 551 24.86 -11.36 -8.62
CA GLU A 551 24.26 -11.61 -9.94
C GLU A 551 25.29 -11.44 -11.07
N LYS A 552 26.10 -10.38 -11.03
CA LYS A 552 27.18 -10.16 -12.00
C LYS A 552 28.20 -11.30 -11.99
N HIS A 553 28.66 -11.70 -10.81
CA HIS A 553 29.64 -12.77 -10.67
C HIS A 553 29.08 -14.13 -11.13
N ALA A 554 27.80 -14.41 -10.84
CA ALA A 554 27.13 -15.61 -11.33
C ALA A 554 27.06 -15.62 -12.87
N ALA A 555 26.72 -14.48 -13.49
CA ALA A 555 26.69 -14.36 -14.94
C ALA A 555 28.07 -14.50 -15.59
N GLU A 556 29.12 -13.94 -14.98
CA GLU A 556 30.51 -14.10 -15.44
C GLU A 556 30.98 -15.55 -15.33
N GLN A 557 30.64 -16.22 -14.22
CA GLN A 557 30.98 -17.63 -14.01
C GLN A 557 30.29 -18.54 -15.03
N GLN A 558 29.01 -18.29 -15.33
CA GLN A 558 28.29 -19.01 -16.38
C GLN A 558 28.92 -18.78 -17.76
N ARG A 559 29.30 -17.54 -18.09
CA ARG A 559 30.01 -17.24 -19.35
C ARG A 559 31.37 -17.95 -19.42
N PHE A 560 32.09 -18.02 -18.32
CA PHE A 560 33.37 -18.72 -18.25
C PHE A 560 33.20 -20.23 -18.46
N GLU A 561 32.18 -20.83 -17.85
CA GLU A 561 31.83 -22.24 -18.05
C GLU A 561 31.45 -22.53 -19.51
N GLU A 562 30.61 -21.70 -20.13
CA GLU A 562 30.27 -21.84 -21.54
C GLU A 562 31.50 -21.71 -22.47
N GLN A 563 32.41 -20.78 -22.17
CA GLN A 563 33.65 -20.62 -22.93
C GLN A 563 34.57 -21.83 -22.76
N ARG A 564 34.70 -22.34 -21.53
CA ARG A 564 35.48 -23.55 -21.23
C ARG A 564 34.93 -24.75 -21.98
N ASP A 565 33.62 -24.94 -21.98
CA ASP A 565 32.98 -26.09 -22.63
C ASP A 565 33.10 -26.00 -24.16
N LYS A 566 32.99 -24.80 -24.74
CA LYS A 566 33.28 -24.55 -26.17
C LYS A 566 34.74 -24.85 -26.53
N LEU A 567 35.69 -24.46 -25.69
CA LEU A 567 37.11 -24.75 -25.89
C LEU A 567 37.39 -26.26 -25.81
N LEU A 568 36.79 -26.96 -24.86
CA LEU A 568 36.90 -28.41 -24.73
C LEU A 568 36.34 -29.14 -25.95
N LEU A 569 35.17 -28.72 -26.46
CA LEU A 569 34.58 -29.28 -27.67
C LEU A 569 35.49 -29.07 -28.88
N LYS A 570 36.00 -27.86 -29.09
CA LYS A 570 36.97 -27.57 -30.17
C LYS A 570 38.22 -28.44 -30.04
N ALA A 571 38.80 -28.55 -28.85
CA ALA A 571 39.97 -29.38 -28.61
C ALA A 571 39.70 -30.87 -28.90
N GLN A 572 38.51 -31.37 -28.56
CA GLN A 572 38.10 -32.74 -28.89
C GLN A 572 37.91 -32.96 -30.40
N GLU A 573 37.34 -31.99 -31.11
CA GLU A 573 37.17 -32.06 -32.56
C GLU A 573 38.51 -32.01 -33.30
N GLU A 574 39.41 -31.11 -32.89
CA GLU A 574 40.77 -31.00 -33.40
C GLU A 574 41.56 -32.30 -33.13
N ALA A 575 41.48 -32.86 -31.92
CA ALA A 575 42.09 -34.13 -31.59
C ALA A 575 41.53 -35.28 -32.45
N ARG A 576 40.20 -35.36 -32.65
CA ARG A 576 39.57 -36.36 -33.53
C ARG A 576 39.99 -36.18 -34.98
N ALA A 577 40.11 -34.95 -35.46
CA ALA A 577 40.59 -34.65 -36.81
C ALA A 577 42.05 -35.08 -37.00
N ALA A 578 42.91 -34.77 -36.03
CA ALA A 578 44.32 -35.19 -36.04
C ALA A 578 44.45 -36.72 -36.05
N VAL A 579 43.70 -37.44 -35.19
CA VAL A 579 43.69 -38.91 -35.15
C VAL A 579 43.18 -39.51 -36.47
N ARG A 580 42.12 -38.94 -37.07
CA ARG A 580 41.63 -39.40 -38.39
C ARG A 580 42.66 -39.19 -39.50
N LYS A 581 43.32 -38.03 -39.52
CA LYS A 581 44.37 -37.71 -40.49
C LYS A 581 45.54 -38.69 -40.37
N ALA A 582 46.01 -38.92 -39.15
CA ALA A 582 47.06 -39.89 -38.87
C ALA A 582 46.67 -41.32 -39.27
N LYS A 583 45.41 -41.73 -39.04
CA LYS A 583 44.92 -43.06 -39.44
C LYS A 583 44.88 -43.23 -40.96
N LEU A 584 44.45 -42.21 -41.70
CA LEU A 584 44.46 -42.22 -43.17
C LEU A 584 45.89 -42.28 -43.71
N GLU A 585 46.80 -41.47 -43.17
CA GLU A 585 48.22 -41.50 -43.55
C GLU A 585 48.86 -42.86 -43.27
N ALA A 586 48.55 -43.48 -42.11
CA ALA A 586 49.01 -44.82 -41.78
C ALA A 586 48.43 -45.90 -42.72
N GLU A 587 47.14 -45.86 -43.04
CA GLU A 587 46.52 -46.79 -44.01
C GLU A 587 47.12 -46.66 -45.41
N GLN A 588 47.44 -45.44 -45.83
CA GLN A 588 48.06 -45.16 -47.12
C GLN A 588 49.50 -45.70 -47.18
N ILE A 589 50.29 -45.48 -46.12
CA ILE A 589 51.64 -46.06 -45.97
C ILE A 589 51.59 -47.60 -45.96
N ILE A 590 50.62 -48.21 -45.26
CA ILE A 590 50.43 -49.68 -45.23
C ILE A 590 50.04 -50.21 -46.61
N SER A 591 49.19 -49.49 -47.34
CA SER A 591 48.82 -49.83 -48.72
C SER A 591 50.04 -49.79 -49.65
N ASP A 592 50.85 -48.74 -49.57
CA ASP A 592 52.06 -48.59 -50.39
C ASP A 592 53.10 -49.67 -50.06
N LEU A 593 53.25 -50.02 -48.77
CA LEU A 593 54.05 -51.16 -48.32
C LEU A 593 53.55 -52.49 -48.88
N ARG A 594 52.23 -52.72 -48.91
CA ARG A 594 51.64 -53.94 -49.49
C ARG A 594 51.85 -54.02 -51.00
N LYS A 595 51.74 -52.90 -51.72
CA LYS A 595 52.04 -52.86 -53.17
C LYS A 595 53.51 -53.14 -53.44
N LEU A 596 54.42 -52.51 -52.69
CA LEU A 596 55.86 -52.75 -52.80
C LEU A 596 56.24 -54.20 -52.49
N ALA A 597 55.60 -54.82 -51.49
CA ALA A 597 55.81 -56.23 -51.15
C ALA A 597 55.27 -57.20 -52.22
N LEU A 598 54.29 -56.77 -53.04
CA LEU A 598 53.71 -57.57 -54.11
C LEU A 598 54.50 -57.44 -55.42
N GLU A 599 55.13 -56.29 -55.67
CA GLU A 599 55.95 -56.01 -56.86
C GLU A 599 57.40 -56.52 -56.73
N GLU A 600 58.01 -56.44 -55.54
CA GLU A 600 59.37 -56.92 -55.26
C GLU A 600 59.34 -58.24 -54.48
N GLY A 601 59.19 -59.37 -55.19
CA GLY A 601 59.24 -60.70 -54.61
C GLY A 601 60.53 -60.98 -53.82
N ALA A 602 60.37 -61.42 -52.57
CA ALA A 602 61.33 -62.08 -51.67
C ALA A 602 62.75 -61.47 -51.48
N SER A 603 63.04 -60.24 -51.92
CA SER A 603 64.26 -59.52 -51.54
C SER A 603 63.99 -58.03 -51.27
N VAL A 604 63.13 -57.75 -50.29
CA VAL A 604 62.91 -56.38 -49.82
C VAL A 604 64.14 -55.93 -49.04
N LYS A 605 64.86 -54.92 -49.56
CA LYS A 605 66.03 -54.31 -48.91
C LYS A 605 65.64 -53.76 -47.54
N GLU A 606 66.30 -54.24 -46.50
CA GLU A 606 66.08 -53.91 -45.07
C GLU A 606 65.99 -52.40 -44.80
N HIS A 607 66.73 -51.57 -45.56
CA HIS A 607 66.69 -50.11 -45.46
C HIS A 607 65.35 -49.46 -45.85
N LYS A 608 64.61 -49.98 -46.84
CA LYS A 608 63.31 -49.42 -47.24
C LYS A 608 62.21 -49.75 -46.22
N LEU A 609 62.29 -50.92 -45.60
CA LEU A 609 61.40 -51.33 -44.49
C LEU A 609 61.63 -50.46 -43.24
N ILE A 610 62.88 -50.09 -42.95
CA ILE A 610 63.22 -49.20 -41.84
C ILE A 610 62.70 -47.77 -42.09
N GLU A 611 62.83 -47.23 -43.31
CA GLU A 611 62.27 -45.92 -43.67
C GLU A 611 60.75 -45.87 -43.59
N ALA A 612 60.07 -46.91 -44.08
CA ALA A 612 58.61 -46.98 -44.01
C ALA A 612 58.11 -47.13 -42.56
N ARG A 613 58.82 -47.88 -41.72
CA ARG A 613 58.53 -48.01 -40.29
C ARG A 613 58.75 -46.69 -39.54
N ARG A 614 59.81 -45.95 -39.89
CA ARG A 614 60.08 -44.61 -39.36
C ARG A 614 59.00 -43.59 -39.76
N LYS A 615 58.52 -43.61 -41.01
CA LYS A 615 57.40 -42.74 -41.45
C LYS A 615 56.08 -43.09 -40.76
N LEU A 616 55.86 -44.36 -40.41
CA LEU A 616 54.68 -44.81 -39.65
C LEU A 616 54.75 -44.40 -38.16
N ASP A 617 55.95 -44.42 -37.58
CA ASP A 617 56.19 -43.89 -36.23
C ASP A 617 56.06 -42.35 -36.20
N GLU A 618 56.49 -41.64 -37.25
CA GLU A 618 56.35 -40.17 -37.38
C GLU A 618 54.90 -39.72 -37.68
N ALA A 619 54.07 -40.55 -38.33
CA ALA A 619 52.66 -40.26 -38.63
C ALA A 619 51.68 -40.62 -37.50
N SER A 620 52.15 -41.33 -36.46
CA SER A 620 51.34 -41.55 -35.26
C SER A 620 51.16 -40.22 -34.54
N PRO A 621 49.93 -39.80 -34.20
CA PRO A 621 49.75 -38.54 -33.51
C PRO A 621 50.47 -38.66 -32.17
N GLU A 622 51.38 -37.72 -31.87
CA GLU A 622 51.87 -37.50 -30.52
C GLU A 622 50.64 -37.12 -29.66
N LEU A 623 49.88 -38.13 -29.23
CA LEU A 623 49.02 -38.04 -28.08
C LEU A 623 49.97 -37.60 -26.98
N HIS A 624 49.93 -36.30 -26.69
CA HIS A 624 50.55 -35.71 -25.53
C HIS A 624 50.00 -36.50 -24.33
N LYS A 625 50.72 -37.57 -23.97
CA LYS A 625 50.70 -38.08 -22.61
C LYS A 625 50.94 -36.84 -21.76
N PRO A 626 50.11 -36.56 -20.74
CA PRO A 626 50.43 -35.49 -19.80
C PRO A 626 51.88 -35.73 -19.41
N LYS A 627 52.73 -34.73 -19.67
CA LYS A 627 54.17 -34.81 -19.41
C LYS A 627 54.32 -35.53 -18.07
N PRO A 628 54.97 -36.70 -18.00
CA PRO A 628 55.42 -37.17 -16.71
C PRO A 628 56.26 -36.02 -16.18
N ALA A 629 55.88 -35.48 -15.02
CA ALA A 629 56.71 -34.54 -14.30
C ALA A 629 58.13 -35.10 -14.38
N ALA A 630 59.02 -34.31 -14.98
CA ALA A 630 60.31 -34.80 -15.40
C ALA A 630 60.96 -35.52 -14.22
N ASN A 631 61.18 -36.83 -14.37
CA ASN A 631 62.10 -37.55 -13.51
C ASN A 631 63.48 -37.00 -13.84
N ARG A 632 63.83 -35.88 -13.19
CA ARG A 632 65.19 -35.46 -13.00
C ARG A 632 65.61 -36.01 -11.65
N SER A 633 66.24 -37.16 -11.71
CA SER A 633 67.22 -37.62 -10.73
C SER A 633 68.34 -36.58 -10.62
N GLY A 634 68.07 -35.50 -9.90
CA GLY A 634 69.10 -34.72 -9.21
C GLY A 634 69.35 -35.45 -7.89
N LYS A 635 70.54 -36.04 -7.74
CA LYS A 635 71.13 -36.64 -6.53
C LYS A 635 70.25 -36.55 -5.28
N SER A 636 69.93 -37.70 -4.67
CA SER A 636 69.30 -37.80 -3.35
C SER A 636 70.08 -37.00 -2.30
N ALA A 637 69.83 -35.70 -2.22
CA ALA A 637 70.16 -34.91 -1.06
C ALA A 637 69.10 -35.29 -0.04
N LYS A 638 69.52 -35.87 1.08
CA LYS A 638 68.61 -36.20 2.18
C LYS A 638 68.01 -34.88 2.67
N ILE A 639 66.77 -34.62 2.30
CA ILE A 639 65.99 -33.48 2.81
C ILE A 639 65.79 -33.74 4.30
N GLY A 640 66.28 -32.84 5.14
CA GLY A 640 66.15 -32.89 6.58
C GLY A 640 65.15 -31.85 7.09
N PRO A 641 64.66 -31.99 8.34
CA PRO A 641 63.92 -30.93 9.02
C PRO A 641 64.77 -29.65 9.08
N GLY A 642 64.21 -28.51 8.67
CA GLY A 642 64.85 -27.20 8.65
C GLY A 642 65.38 -26.76 7.28
N ASP A 643 65.39 -27.64 6.28
CA ASP A 643 65.83 -27.28 4.93
C ASP A 643 64.77 -26.44 4.18
N GLU A 644 65.26 -25.51 3.35
CA GLU A 644 64.40 -24.67 2.50
C GLU A 644 64.13 -25.42 1.19
N VAL A 645 62.87 -25.73 0.94
CA VAL A 645 62.41 -26.55 -0.18
C VAL A 645 61.42 -25.79 -1.07
N ARG A 646 61.40 -26.11 -2.35
CA ARG A 646 60.33 -25.71 -3.27
C ARG A 646 59.33 -26.85 -3.37
N VAL A 647 58.05 -26.56 -3.14
CA VAL A 647 56.96 -27.50 -3.42
C VAL A 647 56.58 -27.35 -4.89
N TYR A 648 56.72 -28.40 -5.69
CA TYR A 648 56.48 -28.34 -7.13
C TYR A 648 54.99 -28.15 -7.45
N SER A 649 54.10 -28.89 -6.78
CA SER A 649 52.65 -28.81 -6.98
C SER A 649 52.05 -27.41 -6.76
N LEU A 650 52.65 -26.62 -5.87
CA LEU A 650 52.18 -25.27 -5.51
C LEU A 650 53.10 -24.17 -6.03
N ASN A 651 54.23 -24.54 -6.65
CA ASN A 651 55.26 -23.64 -7.16
C ASN A 651 55.73 -22.59 -6.13
N GLN A 652 55.71 -22.94 -4.84
CA GLN A 652 55.94 -22.03 -3.72
C GLN A 652 57.10 -22.53 -2.85
N LYS A 653 57.83 -21.60 -2.21
CA LYS A 653 58.93 -21.92 -1.30
C LYS A 653 58.41 -22.13 0.11
N GLY A 654 58.97 -23.12 0.80
CA GLY A 654 58.66 -23.41 2.19
C GLY A 654 59.81 -24.06 2.93
N SER A 655 59.66 -24.22 4.23
CA SER A 655 60.63 -24.93 5.06
C SER A 655 60.06 -26.25 5.53
N VAL A 656 60.88 -27.31 5.51
CA VAL A 656 60.47 -28.61 6.05
C VAL A 656 60.46 -28.55 7.56
N ILE A 657 59.31 -28.77 8.20
CA ILE A 657 59.20 -28.80 9.66
C ILE A 657 59.51 -30.20 10.19
N GLU A 658 58.94 -31.22 9.56
CA GLU A 658 59.02 -32.60 10.03
C GLU A 658 58.94 -33.58 8.86
N LEU A 659 59.67 -34.69 8.95
CA LEU A 659 59.60 -35.80 7.98
C LEU A 659 58.90 -36.99 8.64
N THR A 660 57.83 -37.48 8.04
CA THR A 660 57.08 -38.64 8.50
C THR A 660 57.03 -39.70 7.39
N GLY A 661 58.01 -40.60 7.38
CA GLY A 661 58.09 -41.67 6.38
C GLY A 661 58.29 -41.13 4.96
N SER A 662 57.30 -41.31 4.08
CA SER A 662 57.30 -40.86 2.68
C SER A 662 56.70 -39.45 2.47
N GLU A 663 56.26 -38.79 3.55
CA GLU A 663 55.67 -37.45 3.52
C GLU A 663 56.45 -36.49 4.42
N ALA A 664 56.45 -35.21 4.08
CA ALA A 664 57.06 -34.13 4.85
C ALA A 664 56.01 -33.04 5.16
N LEU A 665 56.00 -32.57 6.40
CA LEU A 665 55.23 -31.41 6.81
C LEU A 665 56.01 -30.15 6.41
N VAL A 666 55.53 -29.40 5.42
CA VAL A 666 56.17 -28.20 4.90
C VAL A 666 55.38 -26.96 5.31
N GLN A 667 56.08 -25.93 5.77
CA GLN A 667 55.52 -24.62 6.04
C GLN A 667 55.67 -23.71 4.83
N LEU A 668 54.54 -23.34 4.22
CA LEU A 668 54.45 -22.37 3.14
C LEU A 668 53.88 -21.07 3.74
N GLY A 669 54.77 -20.15 4.13
CA GLY A 669 54.38 -18.92 4.83
C GLY A 669 53.71 -19.21 6.19
N ILE A 670 52.42 -18.87 6.33
CA ILE A 670 51.63 -19.10 7.55
C ILE A 670 50.91 -20.46 7.58
N MET A 671 50.90 -21.20 6.46
CA MET A 671 50.18 -22.47 6.35
C MET A 671 51.14 -23.67 6.45
N LYS A 672 50.69 -24.72 7.15
CA LYS A 672 51.42 -26.01 7.26
C LYS A 672 50.64 -27.08 6.52
N MET A 673 51.32 -27.86 5.68
CA MET A 673 50.69 -28.96 4.94
C MET A 673 51.63 -30.15 4.81
N LYS A 674 51.04 -31.34 4.64
CA LYS A 674 51.77 -32.57 4.33
C LYS A 674 51.94 -32.69 2.83
N VAL A 675 53.19 -32.83 2.39
CA VAL A 675 53.59 -32.92 0.98
C VAL A 675 54.47 -34.16 0.82
N SER A 676 54.30 -34.91 -0.26
CA SER A 676 55.16 -36.07 -0.54
C SER A 676 56.60 -35.63 -0.77
N LEU A 677 57.58 -36.43 -0.34
CA LEU A 677 59.01 -36.13 -0.54
C LEU A 677 59.39 -35.99 -2.02
N ASP A 678 58.67 -36.68 -2.91
CA ASP A 678 58.91 -36.63 -4.36
C ASP A 678 58.47 -35.29 -4.98
N ASP A 679 57.65 -34.51 -4.28
CA ASP A 679 57.13 -33.20 -4.71
C ASP A 679 57.94 -32.02 -4.11
N LEU A 680 59.08 -32.32 -3.47
CA LEU A 680 59.96 -31.34 -2.84
C LEU A 680 61.32 -31.26 -3.52
N GLU A 681 61.78 -30.04 -3.80
CA GLU A 681 63.14 -29.76 -4.27
C GLU A 681 63.91 -28.95 -3.25
N LEU A 682 65.08 -29.45 -2.84
CA LEU A 682 65.98 -28.75 -1.93
C LEU A 682 66.56 -27.50 -2.59
N LEU A 683 66.22 -26.32 -2.10
CA LEU A 683 66.80 -25.04 -2.54
C LEU A 683 68.09 -24.71 -1.77
N LYS A 684 68.15 -25.07 -0.48
CA LYS A 684 69.29 -24.77 0.38
C LYS A 684 69.42 -25.83 1.49
N SER A 685 70.56 -26.54 1.54
CA SER A 685 70.85 -27.46 2.65
C SER A 685 71.43 -26.70 3.84
N THR A 686 71.04 -27.13 5.04
CA THR A 686 71.63 -26.64 6.30
C THR A 686 73.13 -26.95 6.43
N GLU A 687 73.67 -27.93 5.70
CA GLU A 687 75.10 -28.31 5.75
C GLU A 687 76.05 -27.33 5.01
N ALA A 688 75.57 -26.59 4.01
CA ALA A 688 76.41 -25.61 3.29
C ALA A 688 76.54 -24.25 4.02
N ALA A 689 75.82 -24.04 5.12
CA ALA A 689 75.91 -22.85 5.96
C ALA A 689 76.83 -23.02 7.19
N ALA A 690 77.49 -24.16 7.35
CA ALA A 690 78.27 -24.53 8.55
C ALA A 690 79.76 -24.11 8.54
N LYS A 691 80.15 -23.05 7.82
CA LYS A 691 81.45 -22.37 8.00
C LYS A 691 81.28 -20.85 8.11
N GLN A 692 80.70 -20.40 9.22
CA GLN A 692 81.16 -19.23 9.99
C GLN A 692 80.35 -19.12 11.29
N GLN A 693 80.97 -19.64 12.37
CA GLN A 693 80.96 -19.20 13.79
C GLN A 693 79.65 -18.60 14.37
N GLN A 694 78.87 -19.34 15.17
CA GLN A 694 78.96 -19.58 16.65
C GLN A 694 78.60 -18.37 17.56
N PRO A 695 78.09 -18.57 18.80
CA PRO A 695 76.90 -19.34 19.21
C PRO A 695 76.02 -18.54 20.21
N LYS A 696 74.69 -18.75 20.25
CA LYS A 696 73.90 -18.41 21.44
C LYS A 696 73.00 -19.56 21.85
N GLN A 697 73.04 -19.81 23.15
CA GLN A 697 72.61 -21.00 23.86
C GLN A 697 71.09 -21.11 23.98
N ALA A 698 70.63 -22.35 23.88
CA ALA A 698 69.53 -23.00 24.58
C ALA A 698 68.19 -22.24 24.70
N ALA A 699 67.21 -22.71 23.92
CA ALA A 699 65.80 -22.61 24.30
C ALA A 699 65.38 -23.90 25.02
N SER A 700 64.83 -23.75 26.22
CA SER A 700 63.81 -24.68 26.71
C SER A 700 62.69 -23.92 27.44
N LEU A 701 61.50 -24.00 26.85
CA LEU A 701 60.19 -24.10 27.50
C LEU A 701 59.61 -22.86 28.20
N LYS A 702 58.68 -22.14 27.54
CA LYS A 702 57.22 -22.28 27.72
C LYS A 702 56.42 -21.09 27.14
N ARG A 703 55.33 -21.46 26.44
CA ARG A 703 54.00 -20.82 26.41
C ARG A 703 53.82 -19.47 25.69
N THR A 704 53.17 -19.56 24.51
CA THR A 704 51.97 -18.83 24.03
C THR A 704 51.83 -17.31 24.22
N ARG A 705 51.52 -16.64 23.09
CA ARG A 705 51.20 -15.22 22.84
C ARG A 705 52.41 -14.28 22.76
N ASP A 706 52.65 -13.72 21.57
CA ASP A 706 52.96 -12.31 21.30
C ASP A 706 53.46 -12.15 19.86
N GLU A 707 52.69 -11.46 19.02
CA GLU A 707 53.26 -10.73 17.88
C GLU A 707 53.94 -9.49 18.47
N SER A 708 55.23 -9.31 18.16
CA SER A 708 56.04 -8.22 18.70
C SER A 708 55.56 -6.87 18.17
N ALA A 709 54.87 -6.08 19.00
CA ALA A 709 54.60 -4.68 18.70
C ALA A 709 55.93 -3.89 18.66
N ALA A 710 56.18 -3.16 17.58
CA ALA A 710 57.36 -2.30 17.44
C ALA A 710 57.11 -0.95 18.15
N MET A 711 58.15 -0.33 18.74
CA MET A 711 58.04 1.00 19.35
C MET A 711 58.25 2.16 18.37
N GLU A 712 58.45 1.85 17.08
CA GLU A 712 58.73 2.82 16.02
C GLU A 712 57.88 2.51 14.78
N LEU A 713 57.30 3.55 14.17
CA LEU A 713 56.56 3.49 12.92
C LEU A 713 57.21 4.42 11.89
N ASP A 714 57.52 3.88 10.70
CA ASP A 714 58.11 4.63 9.59
C ASP A 714 57.05 5.01 8.55
N LEU A 715 56.77 6.31 8.46
CA LEU A 715 55.76 6.91 7.60
C LEU A 715 56.39 7.68 6.42
N ARG A 716 57.69 7.49 6.17
CA ARG A 716 58.40 8.18 5.07
C ARG A 716 57.93 7.65 3.72
N GLY A 717 57.39 8.54 2.90
CA GLY A 717 56.93 8.23 1.54
C GLY A 717 55.43 7.95 1.44
N ALA A 718 54.71 7.87 2.56
CA ALA A 718 53.26 7.78 2.60
C ALA A 718 52.58 9.13 2.26
N SER A 719 51.38 9.08 1.70
CA SER A 719 50.50 10.25 1.63
C SER A 719 49.95 10.60 3.03
N LEU A 720 49.42 11.82 3.20
CA LEU A 720 48.92 12.25 4.51
C LEU A 720 47.80 11.34 5.03
N ASP A 721 46.84 10.99 4.16
CA ASP A 721 45.68 10.18 4.55
C ASP A 721 46.09 8.75 4.93
N GLU A 722 47.01 8.14 4.18
CA GLU A 722 47.58 6.82 4.51
C GLU A 722 48.35 6.85 5.83
N ALA A 723 49.16 7.90 6.05
CA ALA A 723 49.97 8.04 7.25
C ALA A 723 49.11 8.21 8.52
N LEU A 724 47.94 8.85 8.42
CA LEU A 724 47.02 8.98 9.54
C LEU A 724 46.37 7.64 9.91
N ILE A 725 45.96 6.84 8.92
CA ILE A 725 45.37 5.52 9.14
C ILE A 725 46.39 4.56 9.76
N GLU A 726 47.63 4.56 9.28
CA GLU A 726 48.69 3.72 9.85
C GLU A 726 49.11 4.17 11.26
N ALA A 727 49.13 5.48 11.51
CA ALA A 727 49.43 6.01 12.84
C ALA A 727 48.33 5.67 13.86
N ASP A 728 47.05 5.73 13.49
CA ASP A 728 45.90 5.36 14.34
C ASP A 728 46.02 3.90 14.81
N ARG A 729 46.14 2.98 13.84
CA ARG A 729 46.30 1.54 14.13
C ARG A 729 47.52 1.26 15.02
N PHE A 730 48.64 1.92 14.73
CA PHE A 730 49.88 1.74 15.49
C PHE A 730 49.78 2.25 16.94
N LEU A 731 49.09 3.37 17.18
CA LEU A 731 48.91 3.91 18.52
C LEU A 731 48.01 3.00 19.38
N ASP A 732 46.99 2.40 18.78
CA ASP A 732 46.13 1.42 19.44
C ASP A 732 46.89 0.14 19.80
N GLU A 733 47.68 -0.39 18.86
CA GLU A 733 48.54 -1.56 19.09
C GLU A 733 49.59 -1.26 20.18
N ALA A 734 50.20 -0.08 20.16
CA ALA A 734 51.19 0.34 21.14
C ALA A 734 50.59 0.56 22.54
N PHE A 735 49.37 1.10 22.62
CA PHE A 735 48.64 1.27 23.89
C PHE A 735 48.25 -0.09 24.48
N LEU A 736 47.75 -1.02 23.65
CA LEU A 736 47.44 -2.39 24.05
C LEU A 736 48.69 -3.18 24.48
N ALA A 737 49.83 -2.91 23.83
CA ALA A 737 51.13 -3.47 24.20
C ALA A 737 51.75 -2.80 25.46
N GLY A 738 51.14 -1.74 26.00
CA GLY A 738 51.59 -1.06 27.20
C GLY A 738 52.84 -0.20 27.02
N PHE A 739 53.15 0.25 25.79
CA PHE A 739 54.28 1.12 25.55
C PHE A 739 53.99 2.54 26.03
N GLY A 740 54.77 3.02 27.01
CA GLY A 740 54.63 4.39 27.49
C GLY A 740 55.07 5.46 26.48
N ARG A 741 55.92 5.11 25.51
CA ARG A 741 56.40 6.04 24.46
C ARG A 741 56.62 5.33 23.13
N VAL A 742 56.27 6.01 22.05
CA VAL A 742 56.46 5.53 20.67
C VAL A 742 57.00 6.62 19.75
N HIS A 743 57.65 6.20 18.66
CA HIS A 743 58.30 7.10 17.70
C HIS A 743 57.64 7.01 16.32
N LEU A 744 57.20 8.15 15.78
CA LEU A 744 56.60 8.29 14.46
C LEU A 744 57.58 9.01 13.52
N ILE A 745 58.16 8.28 12.59
CA ILE A 745 59.19 8.77 11.66
C ILE A 745 58.53 9.26 10.38
N HIS A 746 58.38 10.58 10.22
CA HIS A 746 57.74 11.19 9.06
C HIS A 746 58.73 11.92 8.12
N GLY A 747 60.00 12.03 8.51
CA GLY A 747 61.05 12.70 7.74
C GLY A 747 61.01 14.23 7.80
N LYS A 748 62.04 14.89 7.26
CA LYS A 748 62.27 16.36 7.33
C LYS A 748 61.80 17.14 6.08
N GLY A 749 60.90 16.57 5.27
CA GLY A 749 60.49 17.13 3.97
C GLY A 749 59.74 18.47 4.05
N THR A 750 58.68 18.65 3.25
CA THR A 750 57.89 19.89 3.19
C THR A 750 57.11 20.23 4.48
N GLY A 751 57.16 19.37 5.50
CA GLY A 751 56.50 19.57 6.79
C GLY A 751 55.02 19.17 6.83
N VAL A 752 54.44 18.72 5.70
CA VAL A 752 53.03 18.32 5.59
C VAL A 752 52.71 17.13 6.51
N LEU A 753 53.47 16.04 6.41
CA LEU A 753 53.29 14.86 7.27
C LEU A 753 53.53 15.18 8.75
N ARG A 754 54.53 16.02 9.06
CA ARG A 754 54.82 16.44 10.44
C ARG A 754 53.63 17.16 11.06
N ASN A 755 53.11 18.18 10.38
CA ASN A 755 52.03 19.00 10.90
C ASN A 755 50.74 18.17 11.01
N GLY A 756 50.45 17.34 9.99
CA GLY A 756 49.29 16.46 10.00
C GLY A 756 49.31 15.42 11.13
N ILE A 757 50.45 14.77 11.38
CA ILE A 757 50.60 13.82 12.50
C ILE A 757 50.49 14.54 13.84
N GLN A 758 51.06 15.75 13.99
CA GLN A 758 50.95 16.50 15.24
C GLN A 758 49.52 16.95 15.53
N ASP A 759 48.77 17.39 14.52
CA ASP A 759 47.35 17.76 14.67
C ASP A 759 46.50 16.54 15.01
N PHE A 760 46.83 15.38 14.44
CA PHE A 760 46.19 14.10 14.73
C PHE A 760 46.44 13.64 16.17
N LEU A 761 47.71 13.60 16.60
CA LEU A 761 48.11 13.21 17.97
C LEU A 761 47.47 14.10 19.04
N ARG A 762 47.24 15.38 18.75
CA ARG A 762 46.59 16.32 19.66
C ARG A 762 45.13 15.95 19.99
N ARG A 763 44.45 15.24 19.09
CA ARG A 763 43.04 14.84 19.23
C ARG A 763 42.88 13.37 19.62
N HIS A 764 43.97 12.62 19.66
CA HIS A 764 43.94 11.18 19.86
C HIS A 764 43.81 10.80 21.34
N LYS A 765 42.83 9.95 21.69
CA LYS A 765 42.46 9.63 23.08
C LYS A 765 43.55 8.91 23.88
N HIS A 766 44.43 8.18 23.20
CA HIS A 766 45.50 7.39 23.83
C HIS A 766 46.81 8.18 24.06
N VAL A 767 46.91 9.41 23.56
CA VAL A 767 48.13 10.22 23.64
C VAL A 767 48.04 11.23 24.78
N LYS A 768 48.94 11.11 25.75
CA LYS A 768 49.04 12.02 26.89
C LYS A 768 49.78 13.30 26.55
N ASN A 769 50.87 13.20 25.79
CA ASN A 769 51.65 14.34 25.31
C ASN A 769 52.48 13.94 24.09
N TYR A 770 52.91 14.91 23.28
CA TYR A 770 53.81 14.65 22.15
C TYR A 770 54.87 15.75 22.01
N ARG A 771 56.04 15.38 21.49
CA ARG A 771 57.15 16.31 21.22
C ARG A 771 57.92 15.90 19.99
N ILE A 772 58.69 16.82 19.43
CA ILE A 772 59.66 16.52 18.38
C ILE A 772 60.84 15.71 18.99
N GLY A 773 61.41 14.81 18.21
CA GLY A 773 62.60 14.03 18.57
C GLY A 773 63.80 14.93 18.91
N GLN A 774 64.55 14.58 19.96
CA GLN A 774 65.76 15.29 20.38
C GLN A 774 67.01 14.77 19.64
N TYR A 775 68.18 15.33 19.95
CA TYR A 775 69.47 14.88 19.40
C TYR A 775 69.73 13.43 19.84
N GLY A 776 69.69 12.48 18.89
CA GLY A 776 69.74 11.04 19.14
C GLY A 776 68.47 10.28 18.72
N GLU A 777 67.32 10.95 18.58
CA GLU A 777 65.99 10.36 18.28
C GLU A 777 65.49 10.72 16.86
N GLY A 778 66.37 11.13 15.94
CA GLY A 778 66.01 11.52 14.57
C GLY A 778 65.62 13.00 14.38
N GLY A 779 65.63 13.81 15.45
CA GLY A 779 65.46 15.27 15.39
C GLY A 779 64.08 15.69 14.85
N THR A 780 64.05 16.75 14.02
CA THR A 780 62.81 17.29 13.43
C THR A 780 62.06 16.36 12.46
N GLY A 781 62.62 15.19 12.14
CA GLY A 781 62.01 14.19 11.27
C GLY A 781 61.23 13.11 12.00
N VAL A 782 61.16 13.19 13.33
CA VAL A 782 60.47 12.22 14.19
C VAL A 782 59.62 12.95 15.21
N THR A 783 58.41 12.45 15.43
CA THR A 783 57.53 12.89 16.54
C THR A 783 57.43 11.76 17.55
N VAL A 784 57.73 12.07 18.81
CA VAL A 784 57.65 11.13 19.94
C VAL A 784 56.34 11.37 20.66
N ALA A 785 55.49 10.36 20.74
CA ALA A 785 54.22 10.39 21.46
C ALA A 785 54.34 9.60 22.77
N GLU A 786 53.87 10.19 23.87
CA GLU A 786 53.75 9.56 25.18
C GLU A 786 52.30 9.11 25.36
N LEU A 787 52.11 7.81 25.60
CA LEU A 787 50.78 7.22 25.73
C LEU A 787 50.32 7.22 27.20
N HIS A 788 49.01 7.08 27.41
CA HIS A 788 48.37 7.15 28.72
C HIS A 788 48.70 6.01 29.68
#